data_AF-A0A2D6HAT7-F1
#
_entry.id   AF-A0A2D6HAT7-F1
#
_cell.length_a   1.000
_cell.length_b   1.000
_cell.length_c   1.000
_cell.angle_alpha   90.00
_cell.angle_beta   90.00
_cell.angle_gamma   90.00
#
_symmetry.space_group_name_H-M   'P 1'
#
loop_
_entity.id
_entity.type
_entity.pdbx_description
1 polymer ?
#
loop_
_entity_poly.entity_id
_entity_poly.type
_entity_poly.pdbx_seq_one_letter_code
_entity_poly.pdbx_strand_id
1 'polypeptide(L)'
;MYDQVAEKDLKTVWLNLFITMWKFTIDVPPGRVAALLVVAAAMVGPLPDSGTADELDQARKAAQKALTFEAETHEQWFSVSSARAATQAIAEASREAAGRALAEFEAAETKSRLAERLTALRAAADQMITDHEVAQRAIEAVPPMETRMWQVIADTQVALRNVAQLEAKQAQALADGAVEDTAVSAAEQARVAWRKVRQIDALTAWKAEAWSRTFQQSTFNQMRRMHAEAGKLAEALAAVETDPRRQQRLKALVANSTEKQSKAQEQSLALGRTAEAAADELRKLQNLVWGGLKPLTKQKWDPSKAWHLLVRAGFGGTPKQVAELHAMGLHRAVESLVDFQRKPAAKPVFDAAPPQPRQPYETMIRLDRLRLRAANRRKRSEEQQLARLRHWWLRRLIESPRPLQEKMTLLWHGHFAVQQSVVENSYALYRQNQLFREHAAGNFGTLLYGIVHDPAMLRYLDNNTNVKGHANENLAREIMELFAVGEYQGYGEQDVREAARALTGYTFDVRSGQFRFQHAQHDEEMKTVFGRTGAFTGDDLVTLILDQPATSRFIARKLFEFFAYQDPDTETIEALATVVRDADYELAPVLTNLFLSEAFYSDKAVGMQVKSPVDLVVGTLRSLGVAQVSNPAAIDTALQEMGQELFEPPDVKGWRGGRSWINSSRLLARYNTVTELVRNVNQGGQKKKGVDVVALLQGAACETSADVVDSLAKLCLPRPLEASKRQELIDYTKDLPPVSQWTSQRETINVRLQDLLVLLTSMPEYQFQ
;
A
#
# COMPACT_ATOMS: atom_id res chain seq x y z
N MET A 1 -54.32 -9.19 -33.95
CA MET A 1 -55.41 -8.43 -33.31
C MET A 1 -55.03 -8.22 -31.84
N TYR A 2 -54.23 -7.26 -31.38
CA TYR A 2 -54.02 -5.87 -31.84
C TYR A 2 -55.31 -5.28 -32.39
N ASP A 3 -56.19 -4.77 -31.53
CA ASP A 3 -56.11 -3.36 -31.20
C ASP A 3 -57.31 -2.89 -30.36
N GLN A 4 -57.05 -1.82 -29.62
CA GLN A 4 -58.00 -0.83 -29.12
C GLN A 4 -58.82 -1.15 -27.87
N VAL A 5 -58.32 -0.60 -26.76
CA VAL A 5 -58.95 0.34 -25.80
C VAL A 5 -58.03 0.29 -24.55
N ALA A 6 -57.44 1.33 -23.96
CA ALA A 6 -57.71 2.75 -23.88
C ALA A 6 -56.40 3.54 -23.62
N GLU A 7 -56.18 4.63 -24.35
CA GLU A 7 -55.01 5.50 -24.20
C GLU A 7 -55.30 6.80 -23.40
N LYS A 8 -56.51 6.95 -22.84
CA LYS A 8 -56.96 8.25 -22.28
C LYS A 8 -56.92 8.42 -20.77
N ASP A 9 -56.76 7.36 -19.95
CA ASP A 9 -56.79 7.50 -18.48
C ASP A 9 -55.42 7.46 -17.77
N LEU A 10 -54.33 7.13 -18.47
CA LEU A 10 -53.00 7.06 -17.85
C LEU A 10 -52.38 8.43 -17.52
N LYS A 11 -52.73 9.50 -18.25
CA LYS A 11 -52.13 10.83 -18.05
C LYS A 11 -52.56 11.50 -16.75
N THR A 12 -53.78 11.24 -16.29
CA THR A 12 -54.34 11.86 -15.07
C THR A 12 -53.82 11.18 -13.80
N VAL A 13 -53.58 9.87 -13.84
CA VAL A 13 -53.01 9.09 -12.72
C VAL A 13 -51.54 9.46 -12.47
N TRP A 14 -50.74 9.65 -13.55
CA TRP A 14 -49.34 10.03 -13.44
C TRP A 14 -49.11 11.46 -12.93
N LEU A 15 -50.00 12.40 -13.26
CA LEU A 15 -49.88 13.80 -12.80
C LEU A 15 -50.19 13.95 -11.30
N ASN A 16 -51.15 13.18 -10.78
CA ASN A 16 -51.47 13.17 -9.35
C ASN A 16 -50.39 12.43 -8.53
N LEU A 17 -49.74 11.40 -9.08
CA LEU A 17 -48.55 10.79 -8.47
C LEU A 17 -47.36 11.77 -8.41
N PHE A 18 -47.18 12.57 -9.46
CA PHE A 18 -46.08 13.54 -9.57
C PHE A 18 -46.18 14.67 -8.53
N ILE A 19 -47.39 15.18 -8.26
CA ILE A 19 -47.62 16.25 -7.27
C ILE A 19 -47.53 15.71 -5.83
N THR A 20 -47.93 14.46 -5.60
CA THR A 20 -47.88 13.83 -4.27
C THR A 20 -46.45 13.46 -3.87
N MET A 21 -45.60 13.06 -4.84
CA MET A 21 -44.19 12.73 -4.61
C MET A 21 -43.25 13.94 -4.45
N TRP A 22 -43.66 15.14 -4.84
CA TRP A 22 -42.81 16.34 -4.76
C TRP A 22 -42.81 17.01 -3.37
N LYS A 23 -43.74 16.65 -2.49
CA LYS A 23 -43.92 17.28 -1.17
C LYS A 23 -43.14 16.64 0.00
N PHE A 24 -42.44 15.52 -0.20
CA PHE A 24 -41.64 14.88 0.86
C PHE A 24 -40.16 14.77 0.47
N THR A 25 -39.36 15.59 1.15
CA THR A 25 -37.93 15.88 0.99
C THR A 25 -36.99 14.86 1.68
N ILE A 26 -35.77 14.74 1.11
CA ILE A 26 -34.45 14.34 1.70
C ILE A 26 -33.84 12.95 1.42
N ASP A 27 -34.57 11.89 1.03
CA ASP A 27 -33.96 10.58 0.74
C ASP A 27 -34.21 10.08 -0.70
N VAL A 28 -33.39 10.50 -1.68
CA VAL A 28 -33.41 9.87 -3.01
C VAL A 28 -31.98 9.56 -3.51
N PRO A 29 -31.70 8.32 -3.97
CA PRO A 29 -30.41 7.93 -4.54
C PRO A 29 -30.04 8.67 -5.83
N PRO A 30 -28.74 8.71 -6.20
CA PRO A 30 -28.21 9.39 -7.39
C PRO A 30 -28.88 9.05 -8.75
N GLY A 31 -29.52 7.88 -8.87
CA GLY A 31 -29.96 7.30 -10.16
C GLY A 31 -31.18 7.95 -10.83
N ARG A 32 -32.09 8.60 -10.09
CA ARG A 32 -33.35 9.09 -10.70
C ARG A 32 -33.15 10.19 -11.75
N VAL A 33 -31.99 10.84 -11.77
CA VAL A 33 -31.65 11.88 -12.75
C VAL A 33 -31.29 11.29 -14.12
N ALA A 34 -30.63 10.12 -14.17
CA ALA A 34 -30.29 9.44 -15.42
C ALA A 34 -31.54 8.83 -16.07
N ALA A 35 -32.43 8.22 -15.28
CA ALA A 35 -33.74 7.76 -15.73
C ALA A 35 -34.60 8.92 -16.29
N LEU A 36 -34.60 10.09 -15.65
CA LEU A 36 -35.27 11.29 -16.17
C LEU A 36 -34.67 11.80 -17.49
N LEU A 37 -33.36 11.63 -17.70
CA LEU A 37 -32.66 12.01 -18.94
C LEU A 37 -32.87 11.00 -20.08
N VAL A 38 -32.90 9.70 -19.77
CA VAL A 38 -33.24 8.63 -20.73
C VAL A 38 -34.71 8.69 -21.13
N VAL A 39 -35.61 8.97 -20.19
CA VAL A 39 -37.03 9.24 -20.47
C VAL A 39 -37.19 10.55 -21.25
N ALA A 40 -36.42 11.60 -20.94
CA ALA A 40 -36.43 12.84 -21.72
C ALA A 40 -35.88 12.64 -23.15
N ALA A 41 -34.84 11.82 -23.33
CA ALA A 41 -34.30 11.46 -24.65
C ALA A 41 -35.28 10.58 -25.44
N ALA A 42 -35.96 9.65 -24.78
CA ALA A 42 -37.02 8.83 -25.39
C ALA A 42 -38.30 9.63 -25.71
N MET A 43 -38.60 10.70 -24.96
CA MET A 43 -39.76 11.59 -25.18
C MET A 43 -39.53 12.67 -26.27
N VAL A 44 -38.37 12.70 -26.92
CA VAL A 44 -38.07 13.65 -28.03
C VAL A 44 -38.55 13.14 -29.41
N GLY A 45 -39.20 11.97 -29.46
CA GLY A 45 -39.72 11.39 -30.71
C GLY A 45 -38.63 10.73 -31.55
N PRO A 46 -38.98 10.02 -32.65
CA PRO A 46 -38.03 9.19 -33.38
C PRO A 46 -36.82 10.03 -33.82
N LEU A 47 -35.63 9.47 -33.56
CA LEU A 47 -34.36 9.99 -34.06
C LEU A 47 -34.44 10.06 -35.59
N PRO A 48 -33.88 11.11 -36.23
CA PRO A 48 -33.95 11.27 -37.67
C PRO A 48 -33.34 10.05 -38.38
N ASP A 49 -33.96 9.63 -39.50
CA ASP A 49 -33.57 8.49 -40.35
C ASP A 49 -32.15 8.61 -40.98
N SER A 50 -31.37 9.64 -40.60
CA SER A 50 -30.06 9.97 -41.16
C SER A 50 -28.87 9.57 -40.29
N GLY A 51 -29.08 8.94 -39.12
CA GLY A 51 -27.99 8.33 -38.36
C GLY A 51 -27.61 6.98 -38.95
N THR A 52 -26.32 6.73 -39.17
CA THR A 52 -25.87 5.42 -39.64
C THR A 52 -26.22 4.35 -38.59
N ALA A 53 -26.58 3.13 -39.00
CA ALA A 53 -27.00 2.06 -38.09
C ALA A 53 -25.99 1.79 -36.95
N ASP A 54 -24.70 2.07 -37.18
CA ASP A 54 -23.62 1.99 -36.19
C ASP A 54 -23.71 3.05 -35.09
N GLU A 55 -24.13 4.28 -35.39
CA GLU A 55 -24.28 5.35 -34.39
C GLU A 55 -25.45 5.07 -33.44
N LEU A 56 -26.55 4.51 -33.98
CA LEU A 56 -27.71 4.07 -33.20
C LEU A 56 -27.39 2.84 -32.33
N ASP A 57 -26.56 1.90 -32.83
CA ASP A 57 -26.10 0.74 -32.08
C ASP A 57 -25.10 1.12 -30.97
N GLN A 58 -24.20 2.07 -31.23
CA GLN A 58 -23.29 2.62 -30.21
C GLN A 58 -24.04 3.36 -29.11
N ALA A 59 -25.03 4.18 -29.46
CA ALA A 59 -25.88 4.87 -28.48
C ALA A 59 -26.68 3.88 -27.61
N ARG A 60 -27.24 2.81 -28.21
CA ARG A 60 -27.91 1.73 -27.48
C ARG A 60 -26.97 0.98 -26.53
N LYS A 61 -25.78 0.58 -27.00
CA LYS A 61 -24.78 -0.12 -26.19
C LYS A 61 -24.28 0.74 -25.03
N ALA A 62 -24.09 2.04 -25.25
CA ALA A 62 -23.70 2.97 -24.19
C ALA A 62 -24.81 3.13 -23.14
N ALA A 63 -26.07 3.25 -23.56
CA ALA A 63 -27.22 3.34 -22.65
C ALA A 63 -27.42 2.06 -21.84
N GLN A 64 -27.28 0.89 -22.48
CA GLN A 64 -27.43 -0.41 -21.82
C GLN A 64 -26.33 -0.68 -20.80
N LYS A 65 -25.09 -0.25 -21.11
CA LYS A 65 -23.96 -0.30 -20.18
C LYS A 65 -24.11 0.65 -18.98
N ALA A 66 -24.75 1.81 -19.18
CA ALA A 66 -25.08 2.73 -18.09
C ALA A 66 -26.18 2.16 -17.16
N LEU A 67 -27.17 1.46 -17.74
CA LEU A 67 -28.27 0.81 -17.01
C LEU A 67 -27.81 -0.40 -16.17
N THR A 68 -26.93 -1.26 -16.72
CA THR A 68 -26.35 -2.36 -15.92
C THR A 68 -25.46 -1.83 -14.80
N PHE A 69 -24.69 -0.78 -15.07
CA PHE A 69 -23.88 -0.11 -14.05
C PHE A 69 -24.74 0.52 -12.94
N GLU A 70 -25.90 1.09 -13.27
CA GLU A 70 -26.87 1.64 -12.32
C GLU A 70 -27.47 0.56 -11.42
N ALA A 71 -27.84 -0.61 -11.98
CA ALA A 71 -28.36 -1.73 -11.21
C ALA A 71 -27.32 -2.25 -10.19
N GLU A 72 -26.06 -2.39 -10.63
CA GLU A 72 -24.95 -2.84 -9.78
C GLU A 72 -24.64 -1.84 -8.64
N THR A 73 -24.67 -0.53 -8.91
CA THR A 73 -24.43 0.49 -7.87
C THR A 73 -25.61 0.66 -6.91
N HIS A 74 -26.84 0.43 -7.37
CA HIS A 74 -28.05 0.48 -6.55
C HIS A 74 -28.14 -0.71 -5.59
N GLU A 75 -27.80 -1.92 -6.05
CA GLU A 75 -27.74 -3.14 -5.24
C GLU A 75 -26.65 -3.04 -4.16
N GLN A 76 -25.47 -2.49 -4.51
CA GLN A 76 -24.39 -2.19 -3.56
C GLN A 76 -24.78 -1.15 -2.50
N TRP A 77 -25.55 -0.11 -2.85
CA TRP A 77 -25.96 0.92 -1.90
C TRP A 77 -26.98 0.42 -0.85
N PHE A 78 -27.89 -0.47 -1.26
CA PHE A 78 -28.88 -1.08 -0.37
C PHE A 78 -28.29 -2.17 0.54
N SER A 79 -27.32 -2.95 0.08
CA SER A 79 -26.62 -3.92 0.94
C SER A 79 -25.81 -3.20 2.03
N VAL A 80 -25.15 -2.09 1.70
CA VAL A 80 -24.32 -1.30 2.63
C VAL A 80 -25.14 -0.58 3.72
N SER A 81 -26.32 -0.06 3.38
CA SER A 81 -27.18 0.66 4.34
C SER A 81 -27.88 -0.27 5.34
N SER A 82 -28.29 -1.46 4.88
CA SER A 82 -28.89 -2.50 5.73
C SER A 82 -27.86 -3.21 6.61
N ALA A 83 -26.67 -3.50 6.07
CA ALA A 83 -25.52 -3.97 6.84
C ALA A 83 -25.15 -2.98 7.95
N ARG A 84 -25.05 -1.68 7.63
CA ARG A 84 -24.73 -0.61 8.59
C ARG A 84 -25.71 -0.54 9.78
N ALA A 85 -27.01 -0.67 9.53
CA ALA A 85 -28.01 -0.63 10.60
C ALA A 85 -27.91 -1.86 11.52
N ALA A 86 -27.68 -3.05 10.95
CA ALA A 86 -27.42 -4.26 11.72
C ALA A 86 -26.11 -4.16 12.54
N THR A 87 -25.06 -3.57 11.96
CA THR A 87 -23.76 -3.35 12.61
C THR A 87 -23.84 -2.41 13.82
N GLN A 88 -24.58 -1.30 13.70
CA GLN A 88 -24.76 -0.37 14.81
C GLN A 88 -25.49 -1.02 15.99
N ALA A 89 -26.51 -1.83 15.69
CA ALA A 89 -27.26 -2.58 16.70
C ALA A 89 -26.39 -3.63 17.42
N ILE A 90 -25.54 -4.37 16.70
CA ILE A 90 -24.64 -5.37 17.30
C ILE A 90 -23.60 -4.69 18.21
N ALA A 91 -22.96 -3.61 17.74
CA ALA A 91 -21.97 -2.88 18.53
C ALA A 91 -22.56 -2.14 19.74
N GLU A 92 -23.83 -1.75 19.71
CA GLU A 92 -24.56 -1.22 20.88
C GLU A 92 -24.88 -2.31 21.90
N ALA A 93 -25.35 -3.48 21.43
CA ALA A 93 -25.66 -4.61 22.31
C ALA A 93 -24.42 -5.12 23.07
N SER A 94 -23.27 -5.25 22.39
CA SER A 94 -22.03 -5.67 23.04
C SER A 94 -21.51 -4.60 24.04
N ARG A 95 -21.72 -3.30 23.76
CA ARG A 95 -21.39 -2.19 24.67
C ARG A 95 -22.24 -2.20 25.94
N GLU A 96 -23.54 -2.43 25.82
CA GLU A 96 -24.43 -2.52 26.99
C GLU A 96 -24.10 -3.72 27.87
N ALA A 97 -23.70 -4.85 27.30
CA ALA A 97 -23.24 -6.00 28.05
C ALA A 97 -21.96 -5.69 28.85
N ALA A 98 -20.98 -5.06 28.21
CA ALA A 98 -19.73 -4.63 28.83
C ALA A 98 -19.92 -3.57 29.94
N GLY A 99 -20.75 -2.54 29.67
CA GLY A 99 -21.02 -1.46 30.61
C GLY A 99 -21.73 -1.94 31.88
N ARG A 100 -22.64 -2.92 31.76
CA ARG A 100 -23.30 -3.56 32.90
C ARG A 100 -22.31 -4.30 33.80
N ALA A 101 -21.42 -5.10 33.21
CA ALA A 101 -20.40 -5.83 33.97
C ALA A 101 -19.44 -4.89 34.74
N LEU A 102 -19.13 -3.71 34.20
CA LEU A 102 -18.28 -2.71 34.84
C LEU A 102 -19.01 -1.93 35.96
N ALA A 103 -20.27 -1.55 35.76
CA ALA A 103 -21.04 -0.87 36.80
C ALA A 103 -21.25 -1.77 38.03
N GLU A 104 -21.37 -3.08 37.82
CA GLU A 104 -21.42 -4.08 38.90
C GLU A 104 -20.07 -4.24 39.62
N PHE A 105 -18.94 -3.96 38.94
CA PHE A 105 -17.58 -3.97 39.50
C PHE A 105 -17.33 -2.81 40.47
N GLU A 106 -17.80 -1.60 40.17
CA GLU A 106 -17.61 -0.42 41.04
C GLU A 106 -18.40 -0.53 42.37
N ALA A 107 -19.29 -1.52 42.49
CA ALA A 107 -20.22 -1.68 43.61
C ALA A 107 -19.96 -2.85 44.58
N ALA A 108 -18.86 -3.62 44.47
CA ALA A 108 -18.74 -4.94 45.13
C ALA A 108 -17.51 -5.19 46.04
N GLU A 109 -17.72 -5.85 47.19
CA GLU A 109 -16.73 -6.07 48.29
C GLU A 109 -16.59 -7.54 48.80
N THR A 110 -17.18 -8.59 48.19
CA THR A 110 -17.21 -9.96 48.78
C THR A 110 -16.95 -11.17 47.85
N LYS A 111 -16.46 -12.29 48.43
CA LYS A 111 -15.94 -13.50 47.73
C LYS A 111 -16.98 -14.35 46.98
N SER A 112 -18.24 -14.44 47.45
CA SER A 112 -19.32 -15.18 46.75
C SER A 112 -19.62 -14.61 45.37
N ARG A 113 -19.44 -13.28 45.21
CA ARG A 113 -19.68 -12.56 43.96
C ARG A 113 -18.56 -12.75 42.93
N LEU A 114 -17.39 -13.28 43.31
CA LEU A 114 -16.30 -13.60 42.38
C LEU A 114 -16.60 -14.83 41.50
N ALA A 115 -17.33 -15.82 42.03
CA ALA A 115 -17.76 -16.99 41.26
C ALA A 115 -18.88 -16.63 40.25
N GLU A 116 -19.79 -15.74 40.65
CA GLU A 116 -20.80 -15.15 39.75
C GLU A 116 -20.13 -14.30 38.67
N ARG A 117 -19.14 -13.47 39.04
CA ARG A 117 -18.29 -12.71 38.11
C ARG A 117 -17.62 -13.58 37.06
N LEU A 118 -16.99 -14.70 37.46
CA LEU A 118 -16.33 -15.63 36.54
C LEU A 118 -17.33 -16.20 35.52
N THR A 119 -18.53 -16.55 35.98
CA THR A 119 -19.60 -17.06 35.13
C THR A 119 -20.09 -16.01 34.12
N ALA A 120 -20.30 -14.77 34.57
CA ALA A 120 -20.74 -13.66 33.71
C ALA A 120 -19.68 -13.29 32.66
N LEU A 121 -18.40 -13.25 33.03
CA LEU A 121 -17.31 -12.95 32.10
C LEU A 121 -17.12 -14.04 31.05
N ARG A 122 -17.29 -15.32 31.42
CA ARG A 122 -17.29 -16.43 30.45
C ARG A 122 -18.45 -16.32 29.48
N ALA A 123 -19.66 -16.04 29.97
CA ALA A 123 -20.83 -15.84 29.11
C ALA A 123 -20.65 -14.63 28.16
N ALA A 124 -20.05 -13.53 28.63
CA ALA A 124 -19.73 -12.38 27.79
C ALA A 124 -18.70 -12.75 26.70
N ALA A 125 -17.66 -13.52 27.03
CA ALA A 125 -16.69 -14.01 26.07
C ALA A 125 -17.34 -14.92 25.01
N ASP A 126 -18.28 -15.79 25.40
CA ASP A 126 -19.04 -16.68 24.50
C ASP A 126 -19.97 -15.89 23.56
N GLN A 127 -20.61 -14.84 24.06
CA GLN A 127 -21.42 -13.94 23.23
C GLN A 127 -20.54 -13.20 22.21
N MET A 128 -19.38 -12.70 22.63
CA MET A 128 -18.40 -12.07 21.73
C MET A 128 -17.82 -13.06 20.70
N ILE A 129 -17.76 -14.36 21.02
CA ILE A 129 -17.45 -15.41 20.05
C ILE A 129 -18.51 -15.48 18.97
N THR A 130 -19.77 -15.57 19.38
CA THR A 130 -20.91 -15.65 18.49
C THR A 130 -21.00 -14.41 17.59
N ASP A 131 -20.87 -13.22 18.16
CA ASP A 131 -20.94 -11.96 17.42
C ASP A 131 -19.77 -11.83 16.40
N HIS A 132 -18.60 -12.38 16.71
CA HIS A 132 -17.45 -12.44 15.80
C HIS A 132 -17.68 -13.41 14.65
N GLU A 133 -18.24 -14.58 14.90
CA GLU A 133 -18.60 -15.53 13.85
C GLU A 133 -19.67 -14.95 12.91
N VAL A 134 -20.64 -14.20 13.46
CA VAL A 134 -21.63 -13.48 12.66
C VAL A 134 -20.96 -12.41 11.79
N ALA A 135 -20.01 -11.65 12.35
CA ALA A 135 -19.24 -10.67 11.59
C ALA A 135 -18.38 -11.32 10.50
N GLN A 136 -17.72 -12.45 10.77
CA GLN A 136 -16.95 -13.24 9.80
C GLN A 136 -17.81 -13.76 8.64
N ARG A 137 -19.00 -14.30 8.94
CA ARG A 137 -19.94 -14.72 7.88
C ARG A 137 -20.44 -13.53 7.05
N ALA A 138 -20.56 -12.35 7.67
CA ALA A 138 -20.87 -11.12 6.94
C ALA A 138 -19.68 -10.65 6.06
N ILE A 139 -18.43 -10.85 6.49
CA ILE A 139 -17.22 -10.61 5.68
C ILE A 139 -17.28 -11.43 4.39
N GLU A 140 -17.60 -12.71 4.50
CA GLU A 140 -17.67 -13.66 3.38
C GLU A 140 -18.79 -13.32 2.38
N ALA A 141 -19.86 -12.66 2.85
CA ALA A 141 -21.02 -12.29 2.04
C ALA A 141 -20.87 -10.94 1.31
N VAL A 142 -19.79 -10.19 1.54
CA VAL A 142 -19.64 -8.79 1.14
C VAL A 142 -18.47 -8.61 0.14
N PRO A 143 -18.58 -7.76 -0.91
CA PRO A 143 -17.53 -7.62 -1.93
C PRO A 143 -16.15 -7.15 -1.38
N PRO A 144 -15.03 -7.44 -2.10
CA PRO A 144 -13.66 -7.20 -1.61
C PRO A 144 -13.31 -5.76 -1.23
N MET A 145 -14.08 -4.77 -1.67
CA MET A 145 -13.84 -3.36 -1.37
C MET A 145 -14.35 -2.96 0.03
N GLU A 146 -15.20 -3.78 0.64
CA GLU A 146 -15.90 -3.54 1.92
C GLU A 146 -15.37 -4.40 3.09
N THR A 147 -14.55 -5.41 2.79
CA THR A 147 -13.92 -6.35 3.75
C THR A 147 -13.24 -5.66 4.92
N ARG A 148 -12.63 -4.49 4.71
CA ARG A 148 -11.87 -3.77 5.74
C ARG A 148 -12.72 -3.26 6.91
N MET A 149 -13.98 -2.87 6.67
CA MET A 149 -14.86 -2.40 7.75
C MET A 149 -15.20 -3.55 8.69
N TRP A 150 -15.55 -4.69 8.10
CA TRP A 150 -15.85 -5.90 8.82
C TRP A 150 -14.62 -6.50 9.51
N GLN A 151 -13.44 -6.40 8.89
CA GLN A 151 -12.18 -6.79 9.52
C GLN A 151 -11.96 -5.99 10.82
N VAL A 152 -12.16 -4.67 10.77
CA VAL A 152 -11.99 -3.80 11.96
C VAL A 152 -12.98 -4.16 13.07
N ILE A 153 -14.21 -4.53 12.73
CA ILE A 153 -15.22 -5.00 13.71
C ILE A 153 -14.77 -6.35 14.31
N ALA A 154 -14.33 -7.27 13.46
CA ALA A 154 -13.82 -8.58 13.86
C ALA A 154 -12.61 -8.42 14.82
N ASP A 155 -11.67 -7.53 14.50
CA ASP A 155 -10.48 -7.22 15.32
C ASP A 155 -10.88 -6.61 16.67
N THR A 156 -11.88 -5.73 16.68
CA THR A 156 -12.41 -5.11 17.90
C THR A 156 -13.06 -6.16 18.81
N GLN A 157 -13.83 -7.09 18.24
CA GLN A 157 -14.44 -8.20 18.97
C GLN A 157 -13.40 -9.17 19.53
N VAL A 158 -12.30 -9.42 18.81
CA VAL A 158 -11.16 -10.21 19.30
C VAL A 158 -10.48 -9.51 20.48
N ALA A 159 -10.26 -8.19 20.40
CA ALA A 159 -9.69 -7.41 21.50
C ALA A 159 -10.59 -7.45 22.76
N LEU A 160 -11.90 -7.27 22.60
CA LEU A 160 -12.89 -7.37 23.67
C LEU A 160 -12.94 -8.76 24.31
N ARG A 161 -12.87 -9.82 23.49
CA ARG A 161 -12.79 -11.21 23.97
C ARG A 161 -11.54 -11.43 24.83
N ASN A 162 -10.39 -10.92 24.37
CA ASN A 162 -9.12 -11.05 25.11
C ASN A 162 -9.18 -10.33 26.46
N VAL A 163 -9.80 -9.15 26.53
CA VAL A 163 -10.05 -8.44 27.80
C VAL A 163 -10.92 -9.28 28.73
N ALA A 164 -12.06 -9.79 28.24
CA ALA A 164 -12.97 -10.62 29.02
C ALA A 164 -12.27 -11.88 29.57
N GLN A 165 -11.38 -12.50 28.78
CA GLN A 165 -10.59 -13.66 29.21
C GLN A 165 -9.53 -13.31 30.27
N LEU A 166 -8.85 -12.16 30.14
CA LEU A 166 -7.88 -11.69 31.14
C LEU A 166 -8.57 -11.33 32.47
N GLU A 167 -9.74 -10.70 32.42
CA GLU A 167 -10.54 -10.42 33.61
C GLU A 167 -11.12 -11.69 34.24
N ALA A 168 -11.50 -12.68 33.45
CA ALA A 168 -11.92 -13.98 33.94
C ALA A 168 -10.77 -14.71 34.66
N LYS A 169 -9.55 -14.66 34.10
CA LYS A 169 -8.34 -15.19 34.74
C LYS A 169 -8.02 -14.47 36.06
N GLN A 170 -8.18 -13.16 36.10
CA GLN A 170 -8.02 -12.38 37.33
C GLN A 170 -9.09 -12.77 38.38
N ALA A 171 -10.35 -12.89 37.97
CA ALA A 171 -11.45 -13.27 38.86
C ALA A 171 -11.25 -14.68 39.43
N GLN A 172 -10.77 -15.61 38.61
CA GLN A 172 -10.40 -16.97 39.00
C GLN A 172 -9.26 -16.95 40.04
N ALA A 173 -8.17 -16.21 39.78
CA ALA A 173 -7.03 -16.11 40.69
C ALA A 173 -7.40 -15.50 42.06
N LEU A 174 -8.30 -14.49 42.07
CA LEU A 174 -8.85 -13.90 43.29
C LEU A 174 -9.78 -14.87 44.05
N ALA A 175 -10.59 -15.66 43.34
CA ALA A 175 -11.45 -16.67 43.95
C ALA A 175 -10.62 -17.79 44.61
N ASP A 176 -9.52 -18.17 43.96
CA ASP A 176 -8.60 -19.23 44.39
C ASP A 176 -7.63 -18.77 45.51
N GLY A 177 -7.64 -17.49 45.90
CA GLY A 177 -6.86 -16.95 47.02
C GLY A 177 -5.38 -16.71 46.70
N ALA A 178 -5.03 -16.45 45.44
CA ALA A 178 -3.65 -16.16 45.02
C ALA A 178 -3.09 -14.87 45.66
N VAL A 179 -1.76 -14.82 45.81
CA VAL A 179 -1.00 -13.71 46.43
C VAL A 179 -1.37 -12.35 45.82
N GLU A 180 -1.50 -11.32 46.66
CA GLU A 180 -1.88 -9.93 46.32
C GLU A 180 -1.19 -9.39 45.06
N ASP A 181 0.11 -9.66 44.86
CA ASP A 181 0.89 -9.18 43.72
C ASP A 181 0.40 -9.69 42.35
N THR A 182 -0.06 -10.93 42.26
CA THR A 182 -0.58 -11.53 41.01
C THR A 182 -1.93 -10.95 40.61
N ALA A 183 -2.79 -10.66 41.58
CA ALA A 183 -4.11 -10.09 41.36
C ALA A 183 -4.04 -8.59 41.00
N VAL A 184 -3.11 -7.85 41.60
CA VAL A 184 -2.82 -6.45 41.28
C VAL A 184 -2.20 -6.31 39.89
N SER A 185 -1.24 -7.17 39.52
CA SER A 185 -0.64 -7.19 38.17
C SER A 185 -1.67 -7.49 37.07
N ALA A 186 -2.55 -8.47 37.28
CA ALA A 186 -3.64 -8.78 36.36
C ALA A 186 -4.70 -7.67 36.29
N ALA A 187 -4.99 -6.98 37.41
CA ALA A 187 -5.88 -5.80 37.42
C ALA A 187 -5.32 -4.65 36.59
N GLU A 188 -4.02 -4.40 36.71
CA GLU A 188 -3.31 -3.35 35.99
C GLU A 188 -3.28 -3.65 34.49
N GLN A 189 -3.02 -4.91 34.12
CA GLN A 189 -3.07 -5.39 32.73
C GLN A 189 -4.48 -5.29 32.13
N ALA A 190 -5.52 -5.66 32.89
CA ALA A 190 -6.91 -5.53 32.45
C ALA A 190 -7.32 -4.05 32.28
N ARG A 191 -6.91 -3.16 33.18
CA ARG A 191 -7.15 -1.71 33.06
C ARG A 191 -6.44 -1.09 31.87
N VAL A 192 -5.19 -1.49 31.60
CA VAL A 192 -4.44 -1.06 30.42
C VAL A 192 -5.11 -1.56 29.14
N ALA A 193 -5.55 -2.82 29.12
CA ALA A 193 -6.28 -3.39 27.99
C ALA A 193 -7.65 -2.72 27.76
N TRP A 194 -8.39 -2.38 28.82
CA TRP A 194 -9.65 -1.62 28.74
C TRP A 194 -9.47 -0.20 28.22
N ARG A 195 -8.40 0.50 28.61
CA ARG A 195 -8.09 1.81 28.02
C ARG A 195 -7.88 1.67 26.51
N LYS A 196 -7.11 0.67 26.09
CA LYS A 196 -6.81 0.38 24.69
C LYS A 196 -8.06 -0.01 23.90
N VAL A 197 -8.98 -0.79 24.47
CA VAL A 197 -10.28 -1.14 23.87
C VAL A 197 -11.17 0.09 23.69
N ARG A 198 -11.40 0.91 24.72
CA ARG A 198 -12.24 2.12 24.60
C ARG A 198 -11.70 3.11 23.57
N GLN A 199 -10.38 3.15 23.50
CA GLN A 199 -9.64 3.94 22.54
C GLN A 199 -9.79 3.39 21.11
N ILE A 200 -9.67 2.07 20.90
CA ILE A 200 -9.93 1.40 19.62
C ILE A 200 -11.39 1.55 19.20
N ASP A 201 -12.36 1.45 20.11
CA ASP A 201 -13.78 1.62 19.84
C ASP A 201 -14.11 3.04 19.34
N ALA A 202 -13.56 4.05 20.01
CA ALA A 202 -13.70 5.44 19.58
C ALA A 202 -13.08 5.67 18.19
N LEU A 203 -11.94 5.04 17.92
CA LEU A 203 -11.29 5.07 16.61
C LEU A 203 -12.09 4.34 15.53
N THR A 204 -12.71 3.21 15.87
CA THR A 204 -13.48 2.37 14.94
C THR A 204 -14.79 3.03 14.56
N ALA A 205 -15.56 3.52 15.54
CA ALA A 205 -16.81 4.25 15.29
C ALA A 205 -16.57 5.48 14.40
N TRP A 206 -15.46 6.16 14.65
CA TRP A 206 -15.07 7.31 13.88
C TRP A 206 -14.58 6.93 12.47
N LYS A 207 -13.77 5.86 12.32
CA LYS A 207 -13.28 5.37 11.00
C LYS A 207 -14.45 5.05 10.08
N ALA A 208 -15.51 4.45 10.62
CA ALA A 208 -16.73 4.16 9.88
C ALA A 208 -17.40 5.45 9.35
N GLU A 209 -17.43 6.51 10.16
CA GLU A 209 -17.97 7.80 9.75
C GLU A 209 -17.10 8.49 8.67
N ALA A 210 -15.78 8.50 8.84
CA ALA A 210 -14.85 9.06 7.86
C ALA A 210 -14.85 8.30 6.52
N TRP A 211 -14.94 6.97 6.58
CA TRP A 211 -15.10 6.13 5.40
C TRP A 211 -16.43 6.44 4.69
N SER A 212 -17.54 6.55 5.43
CA SER A 212 -18.85 6.92 4.87
C SER A 212 -18.79 8.26 4.13
N ARG A 213 -18.15 9.28 4.70
CA ARG A 213 -17.97 10.59 4.06
C ARG A 213 -17.08 10.51 2.81
N THR A 214 -16.03 9.69 2.84
CA THR A 214 -15.12 9.47 1.71
C THR A 214 -15.79 8.71 0.56
N PHE A 215 -16.61 7.72 0.89
CA PHE A 215 -17.42 6.99 -0.06
C PHE A 215 -18.44 7.92 -0.73
N GLN A 216 -19.21 8.69 0.05
CA GLN A 216 -20.13 9.71 -0.47
C GLN A 216 -19.40 10.70 -1.38
N GLN A 217 -18.21 11.18 -0.98
CA GLN A 217 -17.41 12.07 -1.81
C GLN A 217 -17.04 11.44 -3.16
N SER A 218 -16.67 10.15 -3.18
CA SER A 218 -16.39 9.39 -4.39
C SER A 218 -17.62 9.34 -5.30
N THR A 219 -18.80 9.07 -4.73
CA THR A 219 -20.08 9.07 -5.45
C THR A 219 -20.35 10.43 -6.11
N PHE A 220 -20.14 11.54 -5.40
CA PHE A 220 -20.29 12.89 -5.96
C PHE A 220 -19.25 13.21 -7.05
N ASN A 221 -18.00 12.75 -6.90
CA ASN A 221 -16.99 12.89 -7.95
C ASN A 221 -17.36 12.12 -9.22
N GLN A 222 -17.98 10.95 -9.06
CA GLN A 222 -18.46 10.14 -10.16
C GLN A 222 -19.68 10.77 -10.84
N MET A 223 -20.66 11.27 -10.06
CA MET A 223 -21.77 12.06 -10.58
C MET A 223 -21.29 13.27 -11.38
N ARG A 224 -20.26 13.98 -10.90
CA ARG A 224 -19.64 15.09 -11.62
C ARG A 224 -19.12 14.67 -13.00
N ARG A 225 -18.45 13.51 -13.10
CA ARG A 225 -17.94 12.99 -14.38
C ARG A 225 -19.08 12.61 -15.33
N MET A 226 -20.11 11.94 -14.81
CA MET A 226 -21.29 11.57 -15.60
C MET A 226 -22.01 12.81 -16.15
N HIS A 227 -22.21 13.85 -15.33
CA HIS A 227 -22.81 15.10 -15.80
C HIS A 227 -21.94 15.82 -16.82
N ALA A 228 -20.61 15.80 -16.67
CA ALA A 228 -19.70 16.36 -17.65
C ALA A 228 -19.74 15.63 -19.01
N GLU A 229 -19.81 14.29 -19.00
CA GLU A 229 -19.94 13.49 -20.23
C GLU A 229 -21.31 13.68 -20.89
N ALA A 230 -22.39 13.71 -20.09
CA ALA A 230 -23.74 13.98 -20.58
C ALA A 230 -23.84 15.39 -21.22
N GLY A 231 -23.20 16.39 -20.62
CA GLY A 231 -23.11 17.73 -21.19
C GLY A 231 -22.42 17.75 -22.54
N LYS A 232 -21.23 17.11 -22.65
CA LYS A 232 -20.49 17.01 -23.92
C LYS A 232 -21.29 16.31 -25.02
N LEU A 233 -22.01 15.23 -24.67
CA LEU A 233 -22.85 14.51 -25.62
C LEU A 233 -24.03 15.38 -26.09
N ALA A 234 -24.68 16.08 -25.16
CA ALA A 234 -25.77 17.00 -25.49
C ALA A 234 -25.30 18.19 -26.34
N GLU A 235 -24.10 18.71 -26.11
CA GLU A 235 -23.47 19.74 -26.94
C GLU A 235 -23.20 19.22 -28.36
N ALA A 236 -22.60 18.03 -28.48
CA ALA A 236 -22.33 17.40 -29.78
C ALA A 236 -23.62 17.14 -30.57
N LEU A 237 -24.68 16.65 -29.91
CA LEU A 237 -25.99 16.45 -30.51
C LEU A 237 -26.66 17.78 -30.92
N ALA A 238 -26.56 18.82 -30.09
CA ALA A 238 -27.14 20.13 -30.39
C ALA A 238 -26.48 20.80 -31.62
N ALA A 239 -25.22 20.48 -31.89
CA ALA A 239 -24.46 21.02 -33.02
C ALA A 239 -24.88 20.45 -34.38
N VAL A 240 -25.44 19.23 -34.40
CA VAL A 240 -25.88 18.53 -35.62
C VAL A 240 -27.40 18.49 -35.78
N GLU A 241 -28.16 18.94 -34.77
CA GLU A 241 -29.62 18.96 -34.78
C GLU A 241 -30.19 20.13 -35.60
N THR A 242 -31.18 19.83 -36.44
CA THR A 242 -31.79 20.78 -37.40
C THR A 242 -33.20 21.22 -37.00
N ASP A 243 -33.88 20.48 -36.10
CA ASP A 243 -35.18 20.89 -35.55
C ASP A 243 -34.98 21.95 -34.42
N PRO A 244 -35.51 23.17 -34.56
CA PRO A 244 -35.36 24.23 -33.56
C PRO A 244 -35.87 23.87 -32.16
N ARG A 245 -36.92 23.07 -32.05
CA ARG A 245 -37.50 22.66 -30.75
C ARG A 245 -36.62 21.62 -30.06
N ARG A 246 -36.03 20.69 -30.82
CA ARG A 246 -35.07 19.70 -30.30
C ARG A 246 -33.76 20.34 -29.91
N GLN A 247 -33.27 21.28 -30.73
CA GLN A 247 -32.07 22.05 -30.43
C GLN A 247 -32.23 22.87 -29.14
N GLN A 248 -33.40 23.47 -28.89
CA GLN A 248 -33.68 24.17 -27.64
C GLN A 248 -33.71 23.24 -26.41
N ARG A 249 -34.26 22.02 -26.55
CA ARG A 249 -34.22 21.00 -25.48
C ARG A 249 -32.81 20.53 -25.18
N LEU A 250 -31.98 20.30 -26.20
CA LEU A 250 -30.58 19.90 -26.03
C LEU A 250 -29.75 21.01 -25.35
N LYS A 251 -29.95 22.28 -25.71
CA LYS A 251 -29.33 23.42 -25.02
C LYS A 251 -29.74 23.51 -23.54
N ALA A 252 -31.00 23.23 -23.22
CA ALA A 252 -31.47 23.17 -21.82
C ALA A 252 -30.84 21.97 -21.06
N LEU A 253 -30.60 20.86 -21.73
CA LEU A 253 -29.90 19.69 -21.18
C LEU A 253 -28.42 19.98 -20.88
N VAL A 254 -27.73 20.72 -21.74
CA VAL A 254 -26.36 21.20 -21.49
C VAL A 254 -26.33 22.08 -20.24
N ALA A 255 -27.20 23.09 -20.15
CA ALA A 255 -27.28 23.97 -18.98
C ALA A 255 -27.56 23.21 -17.68
N ASN A 256 -28.51 22.27 -17.69
CA ASN A 256 -28.85 21.41 -16.54
C ASN A 256 -27.68 20.49 -16.15
N SER A 257 -26.96 19.95 -17.14
CA SER A 257 -25.78 19.10 -16.89
C SER A 257 -24.65 19.90 -16.25
N THR A 258 -24.40 21.13 -16.71
CA THR A 258 -23.41 22.04 -16.12
C THR A 258 -23.78 22.44 -14.70
N GLU A 259 -25.05 22.75 -14.42
CA GLU A 259 -25.52 23.06 -13.06
C GLU A 259 -25.35 21.87 -12.11
N LYS A 260 -25.74 20.67 -12.54
CA LYS A 260 -25.60 19.44 -11.75
C LYS A 260 -24.14 19.05 -11.54
N GLN A 261 -23.27 19.28 -12.54
CA GLN A 261 -21.83 19.12 -12.39
C GLN A 261 -21.28 20.04 -11.30
N SER A 262 -21.68 21.32 -11.31
CA SER A 262 -21.25 22.30 -10.30
C SER A 262 -21.73 21.91 -8.89
N LYS A 263 -22.99 21.53 -8.72
CA LYS A 263 -23.55 21.06 -7.44
C LYS A 263 -22.85 19.80 -6.92
N ALA A 264 -22.62 18.81 -7.79
CA ALA A 264 -21.88 17.60 -7.42
C ALA A 264 -20.43 17.92 -7.03
N GLN A 265 -19.79 18.89 -7.68
CA GLN A 265 -18.46 19.36 -7.32
C GLN A 265 -18.45 20.05 -5.95
N GLU A 266 -19.40 20.93 -5.67
CA GLU A 266 -19.53 21.62 -4.38
C GLU A 266 -19.78 20.63 -3.24
N GLN A 267 -20.69 19.68 -3.42
CA GLN A 267 -20.97 18.62 -2.42
C GLN A 267 -19.77 17.71 -2.21
N SER A 268 -19.04 17.36 -3.27
CA SER A 268 -17.80 16.60 -3.16
C SER A 268 -16.71 17.37 -2.40
N LEU A 269 -16.57 18.68 -2.64
CA LEU A 269 -15.63 19.54 -1.92
C LEU A 269 -16.00 19.66 -0.44
N ALA A 270 -17.28 19.85 -0.12
CA ALA A 270 -17.78 19.93 1.25
C ALA A 270 -17.53 18.61 2.00
N LEU A 271 -17.91 17.47 1.41
CA LEU A 271 -17.66 16.15 1.99
C LEU A 271 -16.17 15.87 2.13
N GLY A 272 -15.36 16.29 1.15
CA GLY A 272 -13.90 16.23 1.22
C GLY A 272 -13.32 16.94 2.43
N ARG A 273 -13.75 18.17 2.69
CA ARG A 273 -13.33 18.96 3.85
C ARG A 273 -13.74 18.33 5.18
N THR A 274 -14.92 17.69 5.23
CA THR A 274 -15.40 16.99 6.43
C THR A 274 -14.81 15.59 6.61
N ALA A 275 -14.27 14.99 5.55
CA ALA A 275 -13.65 13.66 5.56
C ALA A 275 -12.13 13.74 5.80
N GLU A 276 -11.43 14.74 5.26
CA GLU A 276 -10.32 15.42 5.97
C GLU A 276 -10.90 16.03 7.27
N ALA A 277 -10.24 16.68 8.24
CA ALA A 277 -10.90 17.15 9.49
C ALA A 277 -11.57 16.09 10.39
N ALA A 278 -12.47 15.23 9.89
CA ALA A 278 -12.48 13.84 10.28
C ALA A 278 -11.05 13.32 10.12
N ALA A 279 -10.53 12.73 9.04
CA ALA A 279 -9.23 11.99 8.99
C ALA A 279 -8.12 12.47 9.98
N ASP A 280 -7.91 13.78 10.09
CA ASP A 280 -7.09 14.48 11.09
C ASP A 280 -7.42 14.13 12.57
N GLU A 281 -8.67 14.20 13.04
CA GLU A 281 -9.06 13.89 14.42
C GLU A 281 -8.89 12.41 14.80
N LEU A 282 -9.17 11.47 13.90
CA LEU A 282 -8.87 10.05 14.16
C LEU A 282 -7.39 9.83 14.29
N ARG A 283 -6.58 10.51 13.50
CA ARG A 283 -5.13 10.31 13.58
C ARG A 283 -4.57 10.95 14.84
N LYS A 284 -5.13 12.07 15.31
CA LYS A 284 -4.85 12.59 16.65
C LYS A 284 -5.23 11.58 17.73
N LEU A 285 -6.41 10.98 17.64
CA LEU A 285 -6.82 9.90 18.53
C LEU A 285 -5.88 8.70 18.38
N GLN A 286 -5.54 8.22 17.18
CA GLN A 286 -4.66 7.07 16.96
C GLN A 286 -3.29 7.31 17.57
N ASN A 287 -2.74 8.51 17.44
CA ASN A 287 -1.48 8.87 18.08
C ASN A 287 -1.62 9.02 19.61
N LEU A 288 -2.80 9.39 20.12
CA LEU A 288 -3.08 9.39 21.56
C LEU A 288 -3.25 7.96 22.12
N VAL A 289 -3.70 7.03 21.27
CA VAL A 289 -4.06 5.64 21.59
C VAL A 289 -2.87 4.69 21.45
N TRP A 290 -2.11 4.82 20.38
CA TRP A 290 -0.93 4.01 20.09
C TRP A 290 0.38 4.67 20.55
N GLY A 291 0.32 5.92 21.02
CA GLY A 291 1.52 6.73 21.18
C GLY A 291 2.21 6.94 19.82
N GLY A 292 3.54 6.94 19.85
CA GLY A 292 4.35 7.02 18.64
C GLY A 292 4.95 8.40 18.39
N LEU A 293 5.39 8.60 17.16
CA LEU A 293 6.14 9.79 16.79
C LEU A 293 5.24 11.03 16.78
N LYS A 294 5.82 12.16 17.15
CA LYS A 294 5.12 13.45 17.17
C LYS A 294 4.61 13.80 15.75
N PRO A 295 3.30 14.09 15.56
CA PRO A 295 2.74 14.33 14.23
C PRO A 295 3.10 15.70 13.67
N LEU A 296 3.29 15.77 12.35
CA LEU A 296 3.45 17.01 11.60
C LEU A 296 2.14 17.79 11.59
N THR A 297 2.19 19.05 12.02
CA THR A 297 1.04 19.94 11.98
C THR A 297 0.62 20.26 10.54
N LYS A 298 -0.68 20.31 10.26
CA LYS A 298 -1.26 20.58 8.93
C LYS A 298 -0.70 21.84 8.27
N GLN A 299 -0.44 22.89 9.05
CA GLN A 299 0.10 24.17 8.57
C GLN A 299 1.53 24.05 8.00
N LYS A 300 2.28 23.01 8.40
CA LYS A 300 3.62 22.74 7.90
C LYS A 300 3.61 21.88 6.64
N TRP A 301 2.47 21.35 6.17
CA TRP A 301 2.41 20.59 4.92
C TRP A 301 2.56 21.52 3.72
N ASP A 302 3.52 21.23 2.86
CA ASP A 302 3.87 22.05 1.70
C ASP A 302 4.28 21.15 0.51
N PRO A 303 4.42 21.71 -0.71
CA PRO A 303 4.81 20.93 -1.88
C PRO A 303 6.17 20.21 -1.75
N SER A 304 7.14 20.77 -1.03
CA SER A 304 8.46 20.16 -0.82
C SER A 304 8.36 18.92 0.07
N LYS A 305 7.51 18.95 1.11
CA LYS A 305 7.21 17.76 1.94
C LYS A 305 6.43 16.70 1.18
N ALA A 306 5.53 17.11 0.27
CA ALA A 306 4.86 16.18 -0.64
C ALA A 306 5.84 15.47 -1.59
N TRP A 307 6.80 16.21 -2.13
CA TRP A 307 7.89 15.64 -2.92
C TRP A 307 8.75 14.68 -2.08
N HIS A 308 9.17 15.08 -0.88
CA HIS A 308 9.96 14.22 0.01
C HIS A 308 9.23 12.90 0.31
N LEU A 309 7.93 12.96 0.63
CA LEU A 309 7.11 11.78 0.84
C LEU A 309 7.10 10.88 -0.41
N LEU A 310 6.92 11.42 -1.62
CA LEU A 310 6.96 10.63 -2.85
C LEU A 310 8.31 9.99 -3.11
N VAL A 311 9.42 10.70 -2.87
CA VAL A 311 10.77 10.18 -3.06
C VAL A 311 11.04 9.01 -2.11
N ARG A 312 10.74 9.20 -0.82
CA ARG A 312 11.03 8.20 0.21
C ARG A 312 10.07 7.02 0.17
N ALA A 313 8.76 7.26 0.00
CA ALA A 313 7.73 6.21 0.01
C ALA A 313 7.39 5.65 -1.39
N GLY A 314 7.85 6.28 -2.48
CA GLY A 314 7.41 5.90 -3.83
C GLY A 314 8.43 6.07 -4.96
N PHE A 315 9.72 6.13 -4.61
CA PHE A 315 10.84 6.36 -5.54
C PHE A 315 10.80 7.73 -6.26
N GLY A 316 9.87 8.62 -5.97
CA GLY A 316 9.73 9.92 -6.62
C GLY A 316 8.51 10.00 -7.54
N GLY A 317 8.37 11.14 -8.19
CA GLY A 317 7.20 11.44 -9.03
C GLY A 317 7.35 12.74 -9.80
N THR A 318 6.56 12.87 -10.86
CA THR A 318 6.50 14.06 -11.70
C THR A 318 5.99 15.29 -10.93
N PRO A 319 6.28 16.53 -11.39
CA PRO A 319 5.73 17.74 -10.77
C PRO A 319 4.21 17.70 -10.59
N LYS A 320 3.49 17.13 -11.57
CA LYS A 320 2.04 16.94 -11.51
C LYS A 320 1.64 16.02 -10.35
N GLN A 321 2.33 14.90 -10.16
CA GLN A 321 2.04 13.97 -9.06
C GLN A 321 2.35 14.59 -7.69
N VAL A 322 3.40 15.41 -7.59
CA VAL A 322 3.71 16.18 -6.37
C VAL A 322 2.58 17.16 -6.06
N ALA A 323 2.12 17.92 -7.06
CA ALA A 323 1.02 18.88 -6.89
C ALA A 323 -0.30 18.19 -6.51
N GLU A 324 -0.62 17.06 -7.16
CA GLU A 324 -1.77 16.23 -6.83
C GLU A 324 -1.69 15.69 -5.40
N LEU A 325 -0.53 15.19 -4.98
CA LEU A 325 -0.35 14.66 -3.63
C LEU A 325 -0.43 15.77 -2.57
N HIS A 326 0.18 16.92 -2.83
CA HIS A 326 0.07 18.09 -1.96
C HIS A 326 -1.38 18.53 -1.78
N ALA A 327 -2.14 18.62 -2.88
CA ALA A 327 -3.55 19.02 -2.88
C ALA A 327 -4.48 18.06 -2.14
N MET A 328 -4.08 16.80 -1.93
CA MET A 328 -4.84 15.85 -1.10
C MET A 328 -4.78 16.18 0.40
N GLY A 329 -3.78 16.95 0.84
CA GLY A 329 -3.42 17.12 2.24
C GLY A 329 -2.61 15.94 2.79
N LEU A 330 -1.79 16.19 3.81
CA LEU A 330 -0.83 15.23 4.39
C LEU A 330 -1.46 13.85 4.66
N HIS A 331 -2.63 13.83 5.31
CA HIS A 331 -3.21 12.58 5.77
C HIS A 331 -3.67 11.68 4.63
N ARG A 332 -4.41 12.23 3.67
CA ARG A 332 -4.86 11.50 2.49
C ARG A 332 -3.69 11.13 1.57
N ALA A 333 -2.65 11.98 1.50
CA ALA A 333 -1.43 11.67 0.79
C ALA A 333 -0.78 10.38 1.34
N VAL A 334 -0.55 10.31 2.65
CA VAL A 334 0.01 9.11 3.31
C VAL A 334 -0.89 7.89 3.11
N GLU A 335 -2.21 8.03 3.31
CA GLU A 335 -3.16 6.93 3.11
C GLU A 335 -3.12 6.41 1.68
N SER A 336 -3.05 7.30 0.69
CA SER A 336 -3.00 6.90 -0.72
C SER A 336 -1.77 6.05 -1.08
N LEU A 337 -0.69 6.16 -0.29
CA LEU A 337 0.53 5.38 -0.45
C LEU A 337 0.47 4.08 0.36
N VAL A 338 0.04 4.13 1.62
CA VAL A 338 -0.07 2.97 2.52
C VAL A 338 -1.18 2.01 2.06
N ASP A 339 -2.34 2.54 1.66
CA ASP A 339 -3.47 1.76 1.12
C ASP A 339 -3.34 1.50 -0.39
N PHE A 340 -2.15 1.11 -0.83
CA PHE A 340 -1.85 0.89 -2.24
C PHE A 340 -2.75 -0.16 -2.92
N GLN A 341 -3.36 -1.07 -2.15
CA GLN A 341 -4.31 -2.08 -2.66
C GLN A 341 -5.52 -1.45 -3.37
N ARG A 342 -5.91 -0.22 -2.99
CA ARG A 342 -6.99 0.54 -3.64
C ARG A 342 -6.63 1.01 -5.05
N LYS A 343 -5.34 1.00 -5.42
CA LYS A 343 -4.87 1.31 -6.77
C LYS A 343 -4.84 0.04 -7.61
N PRO A 344 -4.97 0.11 -8.95
CA PRO A 344 -4.88 -1.07 -9.80
C PRO A 344 -3.54 -1.79 -9.63
N ALA A 345 -3.54 -3.12 -9.83
CA ALA A 345 -2.31 -3.90 -9.81
C ALA A 345 -1.36 -3.47 -10.95
N ALA A 346 -0.06 -3.65 -10.75
CA ALA A 346 0.92 -3.36 -11.79
C ALA A 346 0.74 -4.32 -12.97
N LYS A 347 0.82 -3.77 -14.19
CA LYS A 347 0.63 -4.51 -15.45
C LYS A 347 1.71 -5.56 -15.77
N PRO A 348 3.01 -5.37 -15.42
CA PRO A 348 4.01 -6.38 -15.74
C PRO A 348 3.70 -7.72 -15.04
N VAL A 349 3.36 -8.72 -15.84
CA VAL A 349 3.17 -10.12 -15.43
C VAL A 349 4.47 -10.90 -15.68
N PHE A 350 4.78 -11.85 -14.81
CA PHE A 350 5.89 -12.78 -14.98
C PHE A 350 5.35 -14.20 -15.03
N ASP A 351 5.73 -14.92 -16.09
CA ASP A 351 5.42 -16.34 -16.22
C ASP A 351 6.57 -17.14 -15.61
N ALA A 352 6.42 -17.43 -14.31
CA ALA A 352 7.41 -18.18 -13.54
C ALA A 352 7.26 -19.68 -13.79
N ALA A 353 8.33 -20.32 -14.24
CA ALA A 353 8.40 -21.76 -14.45
C ALA A 353 9.34 -22.39 -13.42
N PRO A 354 8.96 -23.53 -12.80
CA PRO A 354 9.88 -24.28 -11.95
C PRO A 354 11.10 -24.74 -12.75
N PRO A 355 12.25 -25.00 -12.08
CA PRO A 355 13.45 -25.47 -12.76
C PRO A 355 13.17 -26.74 -13.56
N GLN A 356 13.77 -26.85 -14.74
CA GLN A 356 13.61 -28.03 -15.57
C GLN A 356 14.14 -29.27 -14.83
N PRO A 357 13.30 -30.28 -14.54
CA PRO A 357 13.75 -31.45 -13.83
C PRO A 357 14.76 -32.22 -14.67
N ARG A 358 15.68 -32.91 -14.00
CA ARG A 358 16.54 -33.88 -14.67
C ARG A 358 15.65 -34.98 -15.28
N GLN A 359 15.72 -35.14 -16.59
CA GLN A 359 14.90 -36.13 -17.28
C GLN A 359 15.44 -37.54 -17.01
N PRO A 360 14.57 -38.57 -16.84
CA PRO A 360 15.00 -39.94 -16.55
C PRO A 360 16.01 -40.52 -17.56
N TYR A 361 15.92 -40.12 -18.82
CA TYR A 361 16.87 -40.57 -19.84
C TYR A 361 18.29 -40.00 -19.62
N GLU A 362 18.45 -38.87 -18.93
CA GLU A 362 19.75 -38.24 -18.73
C GLU A 362 20.64 -38.96 -17.73
N THR A 363 20.03 -39.66 -16.77
CA THR A 363 20.75 -40.62 -15.91
C THR A 363 21.21 -41.84 -16.71
N MET A 364 20.55 -42.15 -17.83
CA MET A 364 20.87 -43.29 -18.69
C MET A 364 21.89 -42.97 -19.81
N ILE A 365 22.06 -41.69 -20.19
CA ILE A 365 23.10 -41.27 -21.15
C ILE A 365 24.45 -41.74 -20.62
N ARG A 366 25.23 -42.56 -21.33
CA ARG A 366 26.58 -43.00 -20.89
C ARG A 366 27.72 -42.12 -21.42
N LEU A 367 27.44 -41.29 -22.43
CA LEU A 367 28.41 -40.38 -23.05
C LEU A 367 28.48 -39.06 -22.26
N ASP A 368 29.62 -38.77 -21.64
CA ASP A 368 29.81 -37.58 -20.80
C ASP A 368 29.56 -36.27 -21.55
N ARG A 369 29.95 -36.18 -22.83
CA ARG A 369 29.67 -35.00 -23.67
C ARG A 369 28.17 -34.72 -23.79
N LEU A 370 27.32 -35.74 -23.88
CA LEU A 370 25.87 -35.57 -24.00
C LEU A 370 25.24 -35.26 -22.64
N ARG A 371 25.73 -35.86 -21.55
CA ARG A 371 25.35 -35.49 -20.17
C ARG A 371 25.62 -34.01 -19.89
N LEU A 372 26.85 -33.56 -20.21
CA LEU A 372 27.27 -32.17 -20.00
C LEU A 372 26.46 -31.19 -20.87
N ARG A 373 26.16 -31.55 -22.13
CA ARG A 373 25.28 -30.73 -22.99
C ARG A 373 23.88 -30.56 -22.41
N ALA A 374 23.28 -31.63 -21.87
CA ALA A 374 21.96 -31.56 -21.23
C ALA A 374 21.98 -30.69 -19.97
N ALA A 375 23.01 -30.84 -19.12
CA ALA A 375 23.21 -30.00 -17.95
C ALA A 375 23.38 -28.51 -18.31
N ASN A 376 24.23 -28.21 -19.30
CA ASN A 376 24.45 -26.84 -19.79
C ASN A 376 23.18 -26.22 -20.38
N ARG A 377 22.32 -27.01 -21.04
CA ARG A 377 21.03 -26.53 -21.55
C ARG A 377 20.11 -26.08 -20.42
N ARG A 378 20.02 -26.84 -19.32
CA ARG A 378 19.25 -26.44 -18.14
C ARG A 378 19.82 -25.19 -17.49
N LYS A 379 21.13 -25.15 -17.27
CA LYS A 379 21.81 -23.99 -16.69
C LYS A 379 21.51 -22.70 -17.47
N ARG A 380 21.61 -22.74 -18.80
CA ARG A 380 21.26 -21.60 -19.67
C ARG A 380 19.78 -21.20 -19.58
N SER A 381 18.87 -22.17 -19.49
CA SER A 381 17.44 -21.90 -19.31
C SER A 381 17.17 -21.17 -17.99
N GLU A 382 17.88 -21.57 -16.94
CA GLU A 382 17.79 -20.97 -15.60
C GLU A 382 18.33 -19.53 -15.59
N GLU A 383 19.52 -19.32 -16.14
CA GLU A 383 20.14 -17.99 -16.31
C GLU A 383 19.22 -17.04 -17.10
N GLN A 384 18.59 -17.52 -18.16
CA GLN A 384 17.64 -16.74 -18.96
C GLN A 384 16.37 -16.40 -18.18
N GLN A 385 15.84 -17.32 -17.36
CA GLN A 385 14.67 -17.06 -16.54
C GLN A 385 14.98 -16.04 -15.44
N LEU A 386 16.14 -16.15 -14.79
CA LEU A 386 16.59 -15.19 -13.79
C LEU A 386 16.75 -13.78 -14.37
N ALA A 387 17.37 -13.64 -15.56
CA ALA A 387 17.46 -12.34 -16.23
C ALA A 387 16.06 -11.75 -16.52
N ARG A 388 15.12 -12.58 -17.00
CA ARG A 388 13.72 -12.15 -17.18
C ARG A 388 13.05 -11.75 -15.87
N LEU A 389 13.35 -12.44 -14.75
CA LEU A 389 12.84 -12.12 -13.43
C LEU A 389 13.34 -10.74 -12.95
N ARG A 390 14.64 -10.45 -13.10
CA ARG A 390 15.21 -9.13 -12.80
C ARG A 390 14.56 -8.03 -13.63
N HIS A 391 14.48 -8.23 -14.94
CA HIS A 391 13.85 -7.26 -15.84
C HIS A 391 12.38 -7.02 -15.50
N TRP A 392 11.64 -8.07 -15.15
CA TRP A 392 10.26 -7.94 -14.71
C TRP A 392 10.15 -7.09 -13.45
N TRP A 393 10.97 -7.36 -12.42
CA TRP A 393 10.90 -6.61 -11.18
C TRP A 393 11.31 -5.15 -11.37
N LEU A 394 12.34 -4.88 -12.19
CA LEU A 394 12.72 -3.51 -12.59
C LEU A 394 11.55 -2.76 -13.22
N ARG A 395 10.84 -3.40 -14.16
CA ARG A 395 9.64 -2.80 -14.76
C ARG A 395 8.56 -2.54 -13.72
N ARG A 396 8.40 -3.39 -12.71
CA ARG A 396 7.44 -3.11 -11.61
C ARG A 396 7.86 -1.92 -10.76
N LEU A 397 9.14 -1.82 -10.37
CA LEU A 397 9.67 -0.68 -9.61
C LEU A 397 9.41 0.65 -10.33
N ILE A 398 9.46 0.66 -11.67
CA ILE A 398 9.29 1.86 -12.49
C ILE A 398 7.81 2.11 -12.84
N GLU A 399 7.11 1.10 -13.36
CA GLU A 399 5.79 1.24 -14.00
C GLU A 399 4.60 1.04 -13.04
N SER A 400 4.85 0.54 -11.82
CA SER A 400 3.76 0.25 -10.87
C SER A 400 3.07 1.54 -10.39
N PRO A 401 1.72 1.56 -10.34
CA PRO A 401 0.96 2.62 -9.67
C PRO A 401 0.97 2.47 -8.14
N ARG A 402 1.56 1.38 -7.60
CA ARG A 402 1.67 1.04 -6.18
C ARG A 402 3.12 1.15 -5.71
N PRO A 403 3.72 2.35 -5.66
CA PRO A 403 5.17 2.46 -5.51
C PRO A 403 5.65 2.11 -4.10
N LEU A 404 4.86 2.37 -3.05
CA LEU A 404 5.20 1.93 -1.69
C LEU A 404 5.25 0.40 -1.56
N GLN A 405 4.38 -0.33 -2.28
CA GLN A 405 4.42 -1.79 -2.29
C GLN A 405 5.77 -2.30 -2.78
N GLU A 406 6.28 -1.76 -3.90
CA GLU A 406 7.56 -2.18 -4.45
C GLU A 406 8.75 -1.63 -3.64
N LYS A 407 8.60 -0.45 -3.00
CA LYS A 407 9.60 0.11 -2.07
C LYS A 407 9.78 -0.78 -0.83
N MET A 408 8.67 -1.26 -0.26
CA MET A 408 8.68 -2.24 0.83
C MET A 408 9.20 -3.61 0.37
N THR A 409 8.83 -4.05 -0.84
CA THR A 409 9.38 -5.30 -1.42
C THR A 409 10.90 -5.22 -1.52
N LEU A 410 11.45 -4.08 -1.94
CA LEU A 410 12.91 -3.85 -1.99
C LEU A 410 13.54 -3.83 -0.60
N LEU A 411 12.89 -3.19 0.38
CA LEU A 411 13.33 -3.23 1.78
C LEU A 411 13.44 -4.68 2.26
N TRP A 412 12.37 -5.48 2.10
CA TRP A 412 12.34 -6.85 2.60
C TRP A 412 13.30 -7.77 1.87
N HIS A 413 13.46 -7.60 0.56
CA HIS A 413 14.49 -8.31 -0.20
C HIS A 413 15.91 -7.97 0.26
N GLY A 414 16.16 -6.71 0.64
CA GLY A 414 17.45 -6.32 1.22
C GLY A 414 17.61 -6.75 2.69
N HIS A 415 16.51 -7.01 3.41
CA HIS A 415 16.51 -7.40 4.81
C HIS A 415 16.66 -8.91 4.99
N PHE A 416 15.84 -9.70 4.29
CA PHE A 416 15.89 -11.15 4.25
C PHE A 416 16.73 -11.59 3.03
N ALA A 417 17.99 -11.19 3.04
CA ALA A 417 18.88 -11.30 1.89
C ALA A 417 19.19 -12.76 1.54
N VAL A 418 18.99 -13.12 0.27
CA VAL A 418 19.46 -14.37 -0.34
C VAL A 418 20.17 -14.09 -1.67
N GLN A 419 21.20 -14.86 -1.99
CA GLN A 419 21.95 -14.71 -3.24
C GLN A 419 21.47 -15.69 -4.31
N GLN A 420 21.19 -15.19 -5.52
CA GLN A 420 20.80 -16.07 -6.62
C GLN A 420 21.93 -17.02 -7.03
N SER A 421 23.19 -16.61 -6.87
CA SER A 421 24.36 -17.47 -7.07
C SER A 421 24.44 -18.68 -6.12
N VAL A 422 23.79 -18.63 -4.95
CA VAL A 422 23.76 -19.73 -3.97
C VAL A 422 22.46 -20.54 -4.09
N VAL A 423 21.33 -19.86 -4.28
CA VAL A 423 20.02 -20.50 -4.39
C VAL A 423 19.87 -21.25 -5.72
N GLU A 424 20.42 -20.69 -6.82
CA GLU A 424 20.41 -21.25 -8.18
C GLU A 424 19.01 -21.70 -8.66
N ASN A 425 17.96 -21.01 -8.23
CA ASN A 425 16.56 -21.34 -8.50
C ASN A 425 15.69 -20.08 -8.58
N SER A 426 15.51 -19.58 -9.79
CA SER A 426 14.71 -18.39 -10.14
C SER A 426 13.24 -18.51 -9.74
N TYR A 427 12.67 -19.72 -9.73
CA TYR A 427 11.28 -19.91 -9.27
C TYR A 427 11.16 -19.67 -7.77
N ALA A 428 12.08 -20.22 -6.96
CA ALA A 428 12.11 -19.98 -5.52
C ALA A 428 12.32 -18.49 -5.20
N LEU A 429 13.26 -17.83 -5.89
CA LEU A 429 13.51 -16.39 -5.76
C LEU A 429 12.29 -15.53 -6.15
N TYR A 430 11.58 -15.92 -7.21
CA TYR A 430 10.33 -15.28 -7.60
C TYR A 430 9.28 -15.40 -6.50
N ARG A 431 9.11 -16.58 -5.89
CA ARG A 431 8.14 -16.77 -4.81
C ARG A 431 8.48 -15.98 -3.56
N GLN A 432 9.75 -15.96 -3.17
CA GLN A 432 10.20 -15.15 -2.05
C GLN A 432 9.93 -13.65 -2.32
N ASN A 433 10.18 -13.19 -3.55
CA ASN A 433 9.84 -11.82 -3.95
C ASN A 433 8.33 -11.55 -3.91
N GLN A 434 7.48 -12.55 -4.21
CA GLN A 434 6.03 -12.43 -4.07
C GLN A 434 5.60 -12.42 -2.60
N LEU A 435 6.19 -13.25 -1.73
CA LEU A 435 5.97 -13.20 -0.29
C LEU A 435 6.24 -11.78 0.26
N PHE A 436 7.38 -11.18 -0.10
CA PHE A 436 7.71 -9.81 0.27
C PHE A 436 6.73 -8.77 -0.27
N ARG A 437 6.16 -9.00 -1.44
CA ARG A 437 5.20 -8.08 -2.09
C ARG A 437 3.79 -8.19 -1.51
N GLU A 438 3.36 -9.41 -1.19
CA GLU A 438 2.07 -9.71 -0.58
C GLU A 438 2.01 -9.15 0.84
N HIS A 439 3.08 -9.34 1.62
CA HIS A 439 3.20 -8.83 2.99
C HIS A 439 3.95 -7.50 3.10
N ALA A 440 4.12 -6.77 1.98
CA ALA A 440 4.88 -5.53 1.89
C ALA A 440 4.59 -4.54 3.04
N ALA A 441 3.32 -4.29 3.33
CA ALA A 441 2.87 -3.49 4.47
C ALA A 441 1.85 -4.25 5.36
N GLY A 442 1.90 -5.59 5.32
CA GLY A 442 1.05 -6.46 6.13
C GLY A 442 1.65 -6.73 7.51
N ASN A 443 1.42 -7.92 8.05
CA ASN A 443 1.97 -8.33 9.34
C ASN A 443 3.43 -8.79 9.24
N PHE A 444 4.32 -8.25 10.08
CA PHE A 444 5.73 -8.70 10.12
C PHE A 444 5.87 -10.14 10.65
N GLY A 445 5.02 -10.57 11.58
CA GLY A 445 4.99 -11.95 12.07
C GLY A 445 4.66 -12.96 10.98
N THR A 446 3.67 -12.65 10.13
CA THR A 446 3.38 -13.49 8.93
C THR A 446 4.55 -13.52 7.96
N LEU A 447 5.25 -12.39 7.80
CA LEU A 447 6.42 -12.34 6.95
C LEU A 447 7.57 -13.20 7.50
N LEU A 448 7.84 -13.12 8.80
CA LEU A 448 8.85 -13.94 9.47
C LEU A 448 8.50 -15.44 9.42
N TYR A 449 7.21 -15.77 9.61
CA TYR A 449 6.67 -17.12 9.41
C TYR A 449 6.91 -17.61 7.98
N GLY A 450 6.63 -16.78 6.98
CA GLY A 450 6.89 -17.11 5.57
C GLY A 450 8.38 -17.38 5.30
N ILE A 451 9.28 -16.67 6.00
CA ILE A 451 10.73 -16.81 5.82
C ILE A 451 11.27 -18.11 6.41
N VAL A 452 10.79 -18.57 7.57
CA VAL A 452 11.18 -19.90 8.10
C VAL A 452 10.71 -21.05 7.20
N HIS A 453 9.71 -20.80 6.35
CA HIS A 453 9.20 -21.75 5.36
C HIS A 453 9.75 -21.54 3.94
N ASP A 454 10.51 -20.47 3.71
CA ASP A 454 10.88 -20.05 2.36
C ASP A 454 11.98 -20.93 1.76
N PRO A 455 11.75 -21.62 0.63
CA PRO A 455 12.74 -22.50 0.02
C PRO A 455 14.05 -21.82 -0.38
N ALA A 456 14.01 -20.54 -0.77
CA ALA A 456 15.24 -19.81 -1.08
C ALA A 456 16.06 -19.56 0.19
N MET A 457 15.42 -19.15 1.28
CA MET A 457 16.07 -18.96 2.58
C MET A 457 16.59 -20.28 3.18
N LEU A 458 15.77 -21.33 3.17
CA LEU A 458 16.16 -22.66 3.65
C LEU A 458 17.37 -23.23 2.90
N ARG A 459 17.48 -22.95 1.59
CA ARG A 459 18.63 -23.32 0.77
C ARG A 459 19.85 -22.45 1.06
N TYR A 460 19.65 -21.15 1.25
CA TYR A 460 20.71 -20.16 1.40
C TYR A 460 21.44 -20.29 2.74
N LEU A 461 20.71 -20.59 3.81
CA LEU A 461 21.24 -20.78 5.17
C LEU A 461 21.38 -22.26 5.55
N ASP A 462 21.40 -23.15 4.55
CA ASP A 462 21.60 -24.59 4.68
C ASP A 462 20.67 -25.33 5.66
N ASN A 463 19.51 -24.74 5.99
CA ASN A 463 18.53 -25.39 6.87
C ASN A 463 17.92 -26.65 6.23
N ASN A 464 17.98 -26.78 4.90
CA ASN A 464 17.61 -28.03 4.23
C ASN A 464 18.46 -29.25 4.65
N THR A 465 19.58 -29.03 5.37
CA THR A 465 20.43 -30.06 5.98
C THR A 465 20.30 -30.12 7.51
N ASN A 466 19.46 -29.29 8.12
CA ASN A 466 19.24 -29.23 9.56
C ASN A 466 18.34 -30.38 10.01
N VAL A 467 18.91 -31.38 10.70
CA VAL A 467 18.22 -32.62 11.10
C VAL A 467 18.48 -32.95 12.57
N LYS A 468 17.57 -33.71 13.18
CA LYS A 468 17.70 -34.20 14.57
C LYS A 468 19.08 -34.82 14.80
N GLY A 469 19.73 -34.42 15.90
CA GLY A 469 21.07 -34.86 16.28
C GLY A 469 22.23 -34.11 15.61
N HIS A 470 21.97 -33.35 14.55
CA HIS A 470 22.96 -32.53 13.83
C HIS A 470 22.34 -31.16 13.48
N ALA A 471 22.03 -30.38 14.52
CA ALA A 471 21.40 -29.08 14.34
C ALA A 471 22.34 -28.09 13.63
N ASN A 472 21.83 -27.40 12.60
CA ASN A 472 22.53 -26.33 11.91
C ASN A 472 22.02 -24.98 12.42
N GLU A 473 22.91 -24.20 13.04
CA GLU A 473 22.56 -22.95 13.71
C GLU A 473 22.33 -21.77 12.77
N ASN A 474 22.75 -21.84 11.51
CA ASN A 474 22.78 -20.68 10.62
C ASN A 474 21.41 -19.97 10.54
N LEU A 475 20.35 -20.66 10.14
CA LEU A 475 19.03 -20.02 10.03
C LEU A 475 18.52 -19.46 11.36
N ALA A 476 18.69 -20.19 12.46
CA ALA A 476 18.28 -19.73 13.79
C ALA A 476 19.03 -18.45 14.18
N ARG A 477 20.35 -18.44 13.98
CA ARG A 477 21.22 -17.31 14.28
C ARG A 477 20.81 -16.09 13.47
N GLU A 478 20.69 -16.21 12.15
CA GLU A 478 20.35 -15.06 11.30
C GLU A 478 18.96 -14.50 11.59
N ILE A 479 17.98 -15.37 11.88
CA ILE A 479 16.64 -14.93 12.27
C ILE A 479 16.69 -14.09 13.55
N MET A 480 17.42 -14.55 14.56
CA MET A 480 17.51 -13.86 15.84
C MET A 480 18.38 -12.59 15.73
N GLU A 481 19.60 -12.71 15.20
CA GLU A 481 20.62 -11.65 15.17
C GLU A 481 20.34 -10.59 14.09
N LEU A 482 19.96 -10.99 12.87
CA LEU A 482 19.88 -10.08 11.74
C LEU A 482 18.46 -9.75 11.28
N PHE A 483 17.49 -10.62 11.51
CA PHE A 483 16.17 -10.45 10.90
C PHE A 483 15.08 -9.95 11.84
N ALA A 484 15.16 -10.27 13.14
CA ALA A 484 14.04 -10.00 14.04
C ALA A 484 14.43 -9.38 15.38
N VAL A 485 15.44 -9.87 16.10
CA VAL A 485 15.69 -9.43 17.49
C VAL A 485 16.85 -8.42 17.55
N GLY A 486 17.92 -8.69 16.81
CA GLY A 486 19.18 -7.96 16.89
C GLY A 486 20.25 -8.73 17.67
N GLU A 487 21.52 -8.50 17.33
CA GLU A 487 22.67 -9.12 18.00
C GLU A 487 22.71 -8.73 19.49
N TYR A 488 22.97 -9.73 20.36
CA TYR A 488 23.12 -9.59 21.82
C TYR A 488 21.95 -8.93 22.58
N GLN A 489 20.71 -9.10 22.09
CA GLN A 489 19.52 -8.51 22.71
C GLN A 489 18.83 -9.44 23.73
N GLY A 490 19.57 -9.89 24.75
CA GLY A 490 19.00 -10.65 25.88
C GLY A 490 18.85 -12.16 25.68
N TYR A 491 19.45 -12.72 24.63
CA TYR A 491 19.64 -14.16 24.43
C TYR A 491 21.12 -14.49 24.28
N GLY A 492 21.47 -15.75 24.52
CA GLY A 492 22.82 -16.26 24.39
C GLY A 492 22.95 -17.33 23.31
N GLU A 493 24.17 -17.85 23.19
CA GLU A 493 24.51 -18.93 22.27
C GLU A 493 23.68 -20.21 22.49
N GLN A 494 23.27 -20.47 23.74
CA GLN A 494 22.40 -21.61 24.03
C GLN A 494 21.01 -21.44 23.41
N ASP A 495 20.44 -20.23 23.42
CA ASP A 495 19.16 -19.97 22.78
C ASP A 495 19.24 -20.21 21.27
N VAL A 496 20.35 -19.83 20.63
CA VAL A 496 20.60 -20.07 19.20
C VAL A 496 20.63 -21.57 18.89
N ARG A 497 21.30 -22.37 19.72
CA ARG A 497 21.33 -23.84 19.59
C ARG A 497 19.95 -24.47 19.74
N GLU A 498 19.20 -24.05 20.75
CA GLU A 498 17.86 -24.57 21.01
C GLU A 498 16.87 -24.12 19.92
N ALA A 499 17.01 -22.91 19.40
CA ALA A 499 16.28 -22.43 18.23
C ALA A 499 16.63 -23.23 16.96
N ALA A 500 17.90 -23.58 16.77
CA ALA A 500 18.35 -24.43 15.66
C ALA A 500 17.70 -25.82 15.71
N ARG A 501 17.60 -26.40 16.92
CA ARG A 501 16.86 -27.66 17.15
C ARG A 501 15.38 -27.52 16.78
N ALA A 502 14.75 -26.37 17.07
CA ALA A 502 13.35 -26.11 16.71
C ALA A 502 13.13 -26.09 15.18
N LEU A 503 14.14 -25.70 14.40
CA LEU A 503 14.10 -25.65 12.94
C LEU A 503 14.51 -26.97 12.24
N THR A 504 14.84 -28.03 12.98
CA THR A 504 15.21 -29.34 12.40
C THR A 504 14.05 -29.94 11.60
N GLY A 505 14.35 -30.57 10.46
CA GLY A 505 13.37 -31.18 9.57
C GLY A 505 12.64 -30.23 8.63
N TYR A 506 12.81 -28.89 8.78
CA TYR A 506 12.27 -27.90 7.85
C TYR A 506 13.11 -27.88 6.58
N THR A 507 12.51 -28.25 5.45
CA THR A 507 13.20 -28.38 4.17
C THR A 507 12.28 -28.00 3.00
N PHE A 508 12.68 -28.29 1.77
CA PHE A 508 11.87 -28.06 0.59
C PHE A 508 12.05 -29.17 -0.45
N ASP A 509 11.03 -29.36 -1.29
CA ASP A 509 11.11 -30.25 -2.45
C ASP A 509 11.84 -29.54 -3.60
N VAL A 510 12.97 -30.09 -4.02
CA VAL A 510 13.84 -29.49 -5.04
C VAL A 510 13.20 -29.40 -6.44
N ARG A 511 12.11 -30.15 -6.71
CA ARG A 511 11.45 -30.15 -8.03
C ARG A 511 10.39 -29.06 -8.12
N SER A 512 9.53 -28.99 -7.10
CA SER A 512 8.42 -28.04 -7.02
C SER A 512 8.84 -26.71 -6.38
N GLY A 513 9.98 -26.69 -5.69
CA GLY A 513 10.42 -25.55 -4.89
C GLY A 513 9.41 -25.23 -3.79
N GLN A 514 8.76 -26.23 -3.21
CA GLN A 514 7.76 -26.08 -2.14
C GLN A 514 8.35 -26.46 -0.79
N PHE A 515 7.94 -25.76 0.27
CA PHE A 515 8.25 -26.15 1.64
C PHE A 515 7.80 -27.58 1.95
N ARG A 516 8.56 -28.27 2.80
CA ARG A 516 8.20 -29.56 3.37
C ARG A 516 8.75 -29.69 4.78
N PHE A 517 7.90 -30.14 5.71
CA PHE A 517 8.34 -30.55 7.03
C PHE A 517 8.57 -32.07 7.07
N GLN A 518 9.79 -32.49 7.39
CA GLN A 518 10.15 -33.89 7.61
C GLN A 518 10.12 -34.22 9.10
N HIS A 519 8.94 -34.59 9.62
CA HIS A 519 8.75 -34.93 11.03
C HIS A 519 9.76 -35.96 11.57
N ALA A 520 10.10 -36.99 10.79
CA ALA A 520 11.08 -38.01 11.19
C ALA A 520 12.51 -37.47 11.39
N GLN A 521 12.80 -36.27 10.87
CA GLN A 521 14.07 -35.57 11.03
C GLN A 521 13.99 -34.40 12.02
N HIS A 522 12.82 -34.18 12.63
CA HIS A 522 12.63 -33.15 13.63
C HIS A 522 13.04 -33.64 15.02
N ASP A 523 13.69 -32.77 15.78
CA ASP A 523 13.97 -33.01 17.18
C ASP A 523 12.74 -32.70 18.03
N GLU A 524 12.03 -33.73 18.48
CA GLU A 524 10.82 -33.60 19.31
C GLU A 524 11.10 -33.37 20.81
N GLU A 525 12.37 -33.34 21.22
CA GLU A 525 12.72 -33.13 22.63
C GLU A 525 12.42 -31.68 23.09
N MET A 526 12.40 -31.51 24.42
CA MET A 526 12.20 -30.21 25.06
C MET A 526 13.38 -29.28 24.76
N LYS A 527 13.06 -28.07 24.32
CA LYS A 527 14.00 -27.00 23.96
C LYS A 527 13.74 -25.81 24.85
N THR A 528 14.78 -25.07 25.21
CA THR A 528 14.64 -23.85 26.01
C THR A 528 15.13 -22.65 25.22
N VAL A 529 14.23 -21.73 24.88
CA VAL A 529 14.52 -20.52 24.09
C VAL A 529 13.87 -19.32 24.80
N PHE A 530 14.65 -18.26 25.01
CA PHE A 530 14.27 -17.07 25.78
C PHE A 530 13.71 -17.41 27.17
N GLY A 531 14.30 -18.41 27.82
CA GLY A 531 13.88 -18.87 29.16
C GLY A 531 12.53 -19.61 29.21
N ARG A 532 11.89 -19.87 28.06
CA ARG A 532 10.69 -20.72 27.97
C ARG A 532 11.09 -22.11 27.50
N THR A 533 10.46 -23.15 28.04
CA THR A 533 10.77 -24.54 27.72
C THR A 533 9.56 -25.25 27.12
N GLY A 534 9.74 -25.92 26.00
CA GLY A 534 8.68 -26.62 25.27
C GLY A 534 9.22 -27.50 24.15
N ALA A 535 8.38 -28.39 23.61
CA ALA A 535 8.71 -29.17 22.42
C ALA A 535 8.54 -28.29 21.15
N PHE A 536 9.30 -27.19 21.08
CA PHE A 536 9.11 -26.14 20.07
C PHE A 536 9.48 -26.60 18.66
N THR A 537 8.72 -26.12 17.69
CA THR A 537 8.97 -26.18 16.25
C THR A 537 9.45 -24.82 15.71
N GLY A 538 9.77 -24.74 14.42
CA GLY A 538 10.13 -23.48 13.76
C GLY A 538 9.00 -22.45 13.82
N ASP A 539 7.74 -22.91 13.87
CA ASP A 539 6.56 -22.05 13.95
C ASP A 539 6.44 -21.43 15.34
N ASP A 540 6.70 -22.23 16.38
CA ASP A 540 6.73 -21.76 17.77
C ASP A 540 7.88 -20.77 17.99
N LEU A 541 9.04 -21.00 17.36
CA LEU A 541 10.19 -20.10 17.42
C LEU A 541 9.83 -18.69 16.93
N VAL A 542 9.05 -18.56 15.85
CA VAL A 542 8.57 -17.25 15.37
C VAL A 542 7.76 -16.54 16.45
N THR A 543 6.86 -17.26 17.13
CA THR A 543 6.06 -16.69 18.22
C THR A 543 6.94 -16.25 19.40
N LEU A 544 7.91 -17.08 19.79
CA LEU A 544 8.84 -16.78 20.87
C LEU A 544 9.70 -15.53 20.58
N ILE A 545 10.06 -15.31 19.32
CA ILE A 545 10.77 -14.13 18.84
C ILE A 545 9.88 -12.89 18.91
N LEU A 546 8.65 -12.97 18.38
CA LEU A 546 7.73 -11.83 18.36
C LEU A 546 7.37 -11.33 19.77
N ASP A 547 7.35 -12.22 20.74
CA ASP A 547 7.15 -11.92 22.17
C ASP A 547 8.29 -11.09 22.79
N GLN A 548 9.46 -11.00 22.15
CA GLN A 548 10.58 -10.23 22.68
C GLN A 548 10.39 -8.73 22.46
N PRO A 549 10.51 -7.87 23.49
CA PRO A 549 10.46 -6.42 23.32
C PRO A 549 11.56 -5.87 22.39
N ALA A 550 12.68 -6.58 22.28
CA ALA A 550 13.75 -6.22 21.35
C ALA A 550 13.29 -6.29 19.89
N THR A 551 12.36 -7.19 19.55
CA THR A 551 11.88 -7.37 18.18
C THR A 551 11.08 -6.18 17.67
N SER A 552 10.21 -5.59 18.49
CA SER A 552 9.49 -4.38 18.08
C SER A 552 10.44 -3.19 17.87
N ARG A 553 11.48 -3.04 18.71
CA ARG A 553 12.54 -2.03 18.56
C ARG A 553 13.36 -2.21 17.31
N PHE A 554 13.74 -3.45 17.03
CA PHE A 554 14.52 -3.82 15.87
C PHE A 554 13.79 -3.45 14.57
N ILE A 555 12.51 -3.82 14.47
CA ILE A 555 11.68 -3.50 13.29
C ILE A 555 11.36 -2.01 13.19
N ALA A 556 11.07 -1.34 14.31
CA ALA A 556 10.90 0.10 14.34
C ALA A 556 12.14 0.82 13.80
N ARG A 557 13.34 0.45 14.26
CA ARG A 557 14.61 0.99 13.79
C ARG A 557 14.82 0.73 12.30
N LYS A 558 14.61 -0.51 11.84
CA LYS A 558 14.76 -0.88 10.43
C LYS A 558 13.89 -0.02 9.51
N LEU A 559 12.62 0.15 9.85
CA LEU A 559 11.68 0.96 9.06
C LEU A 559 12.05 2.44 9.12
N PHE A 560 12.37 2.95 10.30
CA PHE A 560 12.75 4.35 10.48
C PHE A 560 13.99 4.70 9.64
N GLU A 561 15.07 3.93 9.76
CA GLU A 561 16.32 4.19 9.06
C GLU A 561 16.17 4.06 7.53
N PHE A 562 15.31 3.15 7.08
CA PHE A 562 15.06 2.98 5.65
C PHE A 562 14.27 4.14 5.04
N PHE A 563 13.37 4.77 5.78
CA PHE A 563 12.49 5.83 5.25
C PHE A 563 12.90 7.25 5.62
N ALA A 564 13.50 7.46 6.79
CA ALA A 564 13.89 8.76 7.30
C ALA A 564 15.43 8.92 7.28
N TYR A 565 16.10 8.67 8.40
CA TYR A 565 17.54 8.89 8.57
C TYR A 565 18.19 7.85 9.48
N GLN A 566 19.51 7.70 9.35
CA GLN A 566 20.33 6.76 10.12
C GLN A 566 20.58 7.25 11.55
N ASP A 567 20.83 6.32 12.47
CA ASP A 567 21.13 6.59 13.88
C ASP A 567 20.05 7.42 14.62
N PRO A 568 18.77 7.00 14.58
CA PRO A 568 17.72 7.65 15.36
C PRO A 568 17.96 7.50 16.86
N ASP A 569 17.55 8.52 17.61
CA ASP A 569 17.62 8.51 19.07
C ASP A 569 16.69 7.44 19.67
N THR A 570 17.02 7.02 20.90
CA THR A 570 16.29 5.95 21.60
C THR A 570 14.82 6.29 21.80
N GLU A 571 14.48 7.55 22.07
CA GLU A 571 13.07 7.96 22.30
C GLU A 571 12.23 7.80 21.03
N THR A 572 12.76 8.23 19.88
CA THR A 572 12.17 8.02 18.55
C THR A 572 11.91 6.53 18.28
N ILE A 573 12.87 5.66 18.62
CA ILE A 573 12.72 4.21 18.40
C ILE A 573 11.73 3.58 19.38
N GLU A 574 11.77 3.90 20.67
CA GLU A 574 10.80 3.36 21.64
C GLU A 574 9.36 3.81 21.31
N ALA A 575 9.20 5.04 20.84
CA ALA A 575 7.90 5.57 20.41
C ALA A 575 7.35 4.74 19.25
N LEU A 576 8.15 4.55 18.18
CA LEU A 576 7.70 3.76 17.02
C LEU A 576 7.58 2.26 17.35
N ALA A 577 8.43 1.71 18.21
CA ALA A 577 8.36 0.32 18.68
C ALA A 577 7.10 0.04 19.50
N THR A 578 6.61 1.04 20.24
CA THR A 578 5.32 0.96 20.92
C THR A 578 4.19 0.80 19.91
N VAL A 579 4.20 1.55 18.81
CA VAL A 579 3.24 1.39 17.71
C VAL A 579 3.33 0.00 17.08
N VAL A 580 4.54 -0.51 16.83
CA VAL A 580 4.75 -1.87 16.28
C VAL A 580 4.08 -2.93 17.16
N ARG A 581 4.38 -2.91 18.47
CA ARG A 581 3.81 -3.87 19.42
C ARG A 581 2.31 -3.68 19.60
N ASP A 582 1.84 -2.43 19.66
CA ASP A 582 0.44 -2.15 19.92
C ASP A 582 -0.47 -2.45 18.74
N ALA A 583 0.07 -2.37 17.53
CA ALA A 583 -0.56 -2.79 16.29
C ALA A 583 -0.36 -4.28 15.98
N ASP A 584 0.14 -5.08 16.93
CA ASP A 584 0.38 -6.51 16.78
C ASP A 584 1.20 -6.85 15.52
N TYR A 585 2.26 -6.08 15.29
CA TYR A 585 3.16 -6.22 14.14
C TYR A 585 2.54 -5.94 12.76
N GLU A 586 1.35 -5.34 12.70
CA GLU A 586 0.81 -4.76 11.46
C GLU A 586 1.62 -3.53 11.03
N LEU A 587 2.20 -3.60 9.83
CA LEU A 587 3.14 -2.59 9.36
C LEU A 587 2.46 -1.34 8.79
N ALA A 588 1.24 -1.46 8.24
CA ALA A 588 0.52 -0.31 7.70
C ALA A 588 0.27 0.82 8.73
N PRO A 589 -0.17 0.53 9.97
CA PRO A 589 -0.22 1.52 11.05
C PRO A 589 1.13 2.15 11.38
N VAL A 590 2.20 1.35 11.43
CA VAL A 590 3.57 1.80 11.75
C VAL A 590 4.10 2.76 10.68
N LEU A 591 3.95 2.39 9.40
CA LEU A 591 4.31 3.25 8.26
C LEU A 591 3.49 4.54 8.25
N THR A 592 2.21 4.46 8.61
CA THR A 592 1.34 5.65 8.72
C THR A 592 1.84 6.59 9.81
N ASN A 593 2.17 6.08 11.00
CA ASN A 593 2.72 6.91 12.09
C ASN A 593 4.05 7.55 11.69
N LEU A 594 4.94 6.79 11.04
CA LEU A 594 6.22 7.29 10.53
C LEU A 594 6.05 8.42 9.51
N PHE A 595 5.27 8.21 8.46
CA PHE A 595 5.09 9.20 7.39
C PHE A 595 4.29 10.43 7.81
N LEU A 596 3.57 10.38 8.93
CA LEU A 596 2.89 11.54 9.49
C LEU A 596 3.74 12.32 10.49
N SER A 597 4.92 11.83 10.84
CA SER A 597 5.71 12.39 11.94
C SER A 597 6.52 13.64 11.54
N GLU A 598 6.76 14.54 12.50
CA GLU A 598 7.73 15.63 12.35
C GLU A 598 9.14 15.09 12.08
N ALA A 599 9.49 13.94 12.68
CA ALA A 599 10.81 13.31 12.52
C ALA A 599 11.12 12.96 11.06
N PHE A 600 10.12 12.41 10.33
CA PHE A 600 10.24 12.07 8.91
C PHE A 600 10.44 13.30 8.01
N TYR A 601 9.96 14.48 8.40
CA TYR A 601 10.12 15.72 7.64
C TYR A 601 11.17 16.67 8.23
N SER A 602 11.99 16.19 9.16
CA SER A 602 13.01 17.01 9.83
C SER A 602 14.22 17.27 8.93
N ASP A 603 15.05 18.25 9.31
CA ASP A 603 16.31 18.56 8.60
C ASP A 603 17.31 17.39 8.63
N LYS A 604 17.13 16.44 9.56
CA LYS A 604 17.90 15.18 9.61
C LYS A 604 17.46 14.18 8.55
N ALA A 605 16.20 14.23 8.12
CA ALA A 605 15.61 13.32 7.13
C ALA A 605 15.75 13.84 5.70
N VAL A 606 15.51 15.14 5.49
CA VAL A 606 15.40 15.70 4.13
C VAL A 606 16.78 15.95 3.52
N GLY A 607 17.09 15.21 2.45
CA GLY A 607 18.32 15.39 1.68
C GLY A 607 19.59 14.92 2.39
N MET A 608 19.47 13.96 3.31
CA MET A 608 20.59 13.48 4.13
C MET A 608 21.02 12.06 3.79
N GLN A 609 20.21 11.29 3.05
CA GLN A 609 20.54 9.91 2.71
C GLN A 609 21.05 9.78 1.28
N VAL A 610 22.17 9.08 1.11
CA VAL A 610 22.68 8.73 -0.22
C VAL A 610 21.70 7.76 -0.90
N LYS A 611 21.22 8.12 -2.09
CA LYS A 611 20.37 7.27 -2.94
C LYS A 611 21.08 5.96 -3.26
N SER A 612 20.45 4.84 -2.95
CA SER A 612 20.86 3.54 -3.50
C SER A 612 20.83 3.58 -5.04
N PRO A 613 21.60 2.73 -5.75
CA PRO A 613 21.54 2.67 -7.21
C PRO A 613 20.12 2.50 -7.76
N VAL A 614 19.28 1.66 -7.12
CA VAL A 614 17.87 1.50 -7.50
C VAL A 614 17.10 2.81 -7.28
N ASP A 615 17.26 3.47 -6.13
CA ASP A 615 16.60 4.77 -5.89
C ASP A 615 17.01 5.84 -6.89
N LEU A 616 18.30 5.89 -7.24
CA LEU A 616 18.80 6.84 -8.22
C LEU A 616 18.16 6.58 -9.59
N VAL A 617 18.25 5.36 -10.11
CA VAL A 617 17.83 5.05 -11.49
C VAL A 617 16.31 5.03 -11.61
N VAL A 618 15.62 4.27 -10.74
CA VAL A 618 14.15 4.19 -10.75
C VAL A 618 13.55 5.55 -10.44
N GLY A 619 14.13 6.28 -9.48
CA GLY A 619 13.58 7.57 -9.11
C GLY A 619 13.79 8.67 -10.12
N THR A 620 14.93 8.63 -10.85
CA THR A 620 15.13 9.48 -12.02
C THR A 620 14.06 9.20 -13.06
N LEU A 621 13.88 7.94 -13.45
CA LEU A 621 12.90 7.54 -14.48
C LEU A 621 11.47 7.97 -14.11
N ARG A 622 11.06 7.76 -12.86
CA ARG A 622 9.72 8.13 -12.38
C ARG A 622 9.51 9.63 -12.29
N SER A 623 10.50 10.37 -11.79
CA SER A 623 10.43 11.83 -11.68
C SER A 623 10.39 12.51 -13.06
N LEU A 624 11.03 11.90 -14.06
CA LEU A 624 11.01 12.35 -15.46
C LEU A 624 9.79 11.85 -16.26
N GLY A 625 8.85 11.16 -15.61
CA GLY A 625 7.59 10.75 -16.24
C GLY A 625 7.69 9.59 -17.21
N VAL A 626 8.75 8.76 -17.12
CA VAL A 626 8.92 7.59 -17.99
C VAL A 626 7.90 6.52 -17.61
N ALA A 627 6.87 6.37 -18.43
CA ALA A 627 5.74 5.48 -18.13
C ALA A 627 6.00 4.00 -18.46
N GLN A 628 6.94 3.70 -19.36
CA GLN A 628 7.28 2.34 -19.79
C GLN A 628 8.76 2.23 -20.14
N VAL A 629 9.39 1.12 -19.74
CA VAL A 629 10.80 0.86 -20.03
C VAL A 629 10.93 -0.02 -21.27
N SER A 630 11.63 0.47 -22.30
CA SER A 630 11.88 -0.33 -23.51
C SER A 630 13.09 -1.26 -23.40
N ASN A 631 14.09 -0.91 -22.59
CA ASN A 631 15.34 -1.67 -22.45
C ASN A 631 15.72 -1.87 -20.97
N PRO A 632 15.06 -2.81 -20.26
CA PRO A 632 15.37 -3.10 -18.86
C PRO A 632 16.77 -3.72 -18.67
N ALA A 633 17.36 -4.32 -19.70
CA ALA A 633 18.69 -4.92 -19.62
C ALA A 633 19.80 -3.88 -19.41
N ALA A 634 19.72 -2.73 -20.10
CA ALA A 634 20.67 -1.63 -19.87
C ALA A 634 20.58 -1.07 -18.44
N ILE A 635 19.37 -1.05 -17.87
CA ILE A 635 19.17 -0.64 -16.47
C ILE A 635 19.76 -1.68 -15.52
N ASP A 636 19.54 -2.97 -15.77
CA ASP A 636 20.09 -4.06 -14.97
C ASP A 636 21.63 -3.98 -14.90
N THR A 637 22.29 -3.81 -16.05
CA THR A 637 23.75 -3.60 -16.13
C THR A 637 24.21 -2.38 -15.35
N ALA A 638 23.53 -1.24 -15.49
CA ALA A 638 23.88 -0.02 -14.77
C ALA A 638 23.78 -0.20 -13.24
N LEU A 639 22.76 -0.91 -12.75
CA LEU A 639 22.61 -1.20 -11.33
C LEU A 639 23.73 -2.12 -10.81
N GLN A 640 24.13 -3.11 -11.60
CA GLN A 640 25.24 -4.00 -11.28
C GLN A 640 26.57 -3.23 -11.18
N GLU A 641 26.87 -2.35 -12.14
CA GLU A 641 28.07 -1.50 -12.13
C GLU A 641 28.12 -0.56 -10.92
N MET A 642 26.96 -0.10 -10.45
CA MET A 642 26.84 0.72 -9.24
C MET A 642 26.84 -0.10 -7.94
N GLY A 643 26.78 -1.43 -8.03
CA GLY A 643 26.90 -2.36 -6.90
C GLY A 643 25.59 -2.83 -6.25
N GLN A 644 24.44 -2.71 -6.94
CA GLN A 644 23.14 -3.19 -6.45
C GLN A 644 22.42 -4.04 -7.51
N GLU A 645 22.94 -5.24 -7.76
CA GLU A 645 22.30 -6.23 -8.64
C GLU A 645 21.11 -6.89 -7.91
N LEU A 646 19.89 -6.78 -8.44
CA LEU A 646 18.70 -7.38 -7.82
C LEU A 646 18.83 -8.91 -7.74
N PHE A 647 18.37 -9.50 -6.63
CA PHE A 647 18.58 -10.91 -6.26
C PHE A 647 20.02 -11.32 -5.95
N GLU A 648 20.97 -10.38 -5.90
CA GLU A 648 22.36 -10.65 -5.54
C GLU A 648 22.87 -9.65 -4.48
N PRO A 649 22.30 -9.67 -3.26
CA PRO A 649 22.89 -8.96 -2.12
C PRO A 649 24.32 -9.47 -1.84
N PRO A 650 25.23 -8.62 -1.35
CA PRO A 650 26.64 -9.00 -1.19
C PRO A 650 26.88 -10.03 -0.08
N ASP A 651 26.04 -10.03 0.96
CA ASP A 651 26.08 -10.97 2.08
C ASP A 651 24.69 -11.07 2.73
N VAL A 652 24.56 -11.89 3.79
CA VAL A 652 23.30 -12.10 4.54
C VAL A 652 22.77 -10.83 5.24
N LYS A 653 23.61 -9.81 5.45
CA LYS A 653 23.19 -8.50 5.98
C LYS A 653 22.57 -7.61 4.90
N GLY A 654 22.56 -8.06 3.65
CA GLY A 654 22.01 -7.33 2.51
C GLY A 654 22.93 -6.23 1.99
N TRP A 655 22.35 -5.24 1.32
CA TRP A 655 23.13 -4.10 0.82
C TRP A 655 23.39 -3.08 1.90
N ARG A 656 24.68 -2.78 2.14
CA ARG A 656 25.08 -1.66 2.99
C ARG A 656 24.66 -0.34 2.35
N GLY A 657 24.00 0.52 3.11
CA GLY A 657 23.57 1.84 2.65
C GLY A 657 24.63 2.94 2.80
N GLY A 658 24.24 4.18 2.46
CA GLY A 658 25.04 5.37 2.73
C GLY A 658 26.28 5.48 1.84
N ARG A 659 27.44 5.77 2.45
CA ARG A 659 28.70 6.02 1.73
C ARG A 659 29.25 4.81 0.99
N SER A 660 28.79 3.60 1.30
CA SER A 660 29.13 2.38 0.55
C SER A 660 28.80 2.52 -0.95
N TRP A 661 27.80 3.33 -1.31
CA TRP A 661 27.41 3.57 -2.70
C TRP A 661 28.36 4.48 -3.48
N ILE A 662 29.29 5.14 -2.79
CA ILE A 662 30.13 6.18 -3.37
C ILE A 662 31.60 5.75 -3.33
N ASN A 663 32.18 5.58 -4.51
CA ASN A 663 33.62 5.52 -4.76
C ASN A 663 33.89 6.05 -6.17
N SER A 664 35.15 6.16 -6.58
CA SER A 664 35.51 6.78 -7.87
C SER A 664 34.85 6.13 -9.08
N SER A 665 34.73 4.78 -9.11
CA SER A 665 34.12 4.07 -10.24
C SER A 665 32.59 4.14 -10.21
N ARG A 666 31.97 3.95 -9.05
CA ARG A 666 30.51 4.00 -8.88
C ARG A 666 29.96 5.40 -9.13
N LEU A 667 30.69 6.44 -8.73
CA LEU A 667 30.26 7.83 -8.97
C LEU A 667 30.23 8.15 -10.48
N LEU A 668 31.25 7.72 -11.21
CA LEU A 668 31.27 7.87 -12.68
C LEU A 668 30.14 7.10 -13.35
N ALA A 669 29.89 5.85 -12.93
CA ALA A 669 28.77 5.06 -13.44
C ALA A 669 27.43 5.76 -13.19
N ARG A 670 27.22 6.31 -11.99
CA ARG A 670 26.00 7.07 -11.63
C ARG A 670 25.78 8.28 -12.55
N TYR A 671 26.81 9.09 -12.78
CA TYR A 671 26.70 10.26 -13.66
C TYR A 671 26.44 9.88 -15.12
N ASN A 672 27.15 8.87 -15.62
CA ASN A 672 26.96 8.37 -16.99
C ASN A 672 25.55 7.81 -17.19
N THR A 673 25.05 7.01 -16.24
CA THR A 673 23.70 6.45 -16.32
C THR A 673 22.65 7.54 -16.29
N VAL A 674 22.71 8.50 -15.36
CA VAL A 674 21.69 9.55 -15.30
C VAL A 674 21.71 10.43 -16.56
N THR A 675 22.89 10.73 -17.10
CA THR A 675 23.03 11.43 -18.39
C THR A 675 22.38 10.64 -19.53
N GLU A 676 22.63 9.34 -19.60
CA GLU A 676 22.04 8.46 -20.61
C GLU A 676 20.52 8.41 -20.48
N LEU A 677 19.99 8.34 -19.26
CA LEU A 677 18.55 8.39 -19.02
C LEU A 677 17.93 9.72 -19.48
N VAL A 678 18.58 10.86 -19.22
CA VAL A 678 18.07 12.17 -19.66
C VAL A 678 18.07 12.30 -21.19
N ARG A 679 19.15 11.86 -21.85
CA ARG A 679 19.34 12.07 -23.29
C ARG A 679 18.69 11.01 -24.18
N ASN A 680 18.59 9.77 -23.71
CA ASN A 680 18.31 8.62 -24.57
C ASN A 680 17.18 7.72 -24.08
N VAL A 681 16.52 8.01 -22.96
CA VAL A 681 15.38 7.19 -22.52
C VAL A 681 14.27 7.18 -23.57
N ASN A 682 13.78 5.98 -23.89
CA ASN A 682 12.64 5.80 -24.79
C ASN A 682 11.34 5.87 -23.99
N GLN A 683 10.50 6.87 -24.26
CA GLN A 683 9.22 7.07 -23.57
C GLN A 683 8.04 6.33 -24.23
N GLY A 684 8.20 5.04 -24.55
CA GLY A 684 7.12 4.14 -25.01
C GLY A 684 6.11 4.73 -26.03
N GLY A 685 6.36 4.57 -27.33
CA GLY A 685 5.44 5.00 -28.39
C GLY A 685 5.78 6.35 -29.03
N GLN A 686 6.77 7.08 -28.53
CA GLN A 686 7.34 8.26 -29.18
C GLN A 686 8.55 7.89 -30.04
N LYS A 687 8.66 8.47 -31.25
CA LYS A 687 9.85 8.35 -32.12
C LYS A 687 11.07 9.14 -31.59
N LYS A 688 10.89 9.98 -30.56
CA LYS A 688 11.91 10.88 -30.01
C LYS A 688 12.66 10.21 -28.86
N LYS A 689 13.99 10.36 -28.86
CA LYS A 689 14.88 9.90 -27.78
C LYS A 689 15.03 10.97 -26.71
N GLY A 690 15.09 10.56 -25.45
CA GLY A 690 15.37 11.44 -24.32
C GLY A 690 14.13 12.10 -23.72
N VAL A 691 14.36 12.87 -22.65
CA VAL A 691 13.29 13.50 -21.87
C VAL A 691 12.81 14.77 -22.55
N ASP A 692 11.49 14.91 -22.68
CA ASP A 692 10.86 16.17 -23.10
C ASP A 692 10.72 17.11 -21.89
N VAL A 693 11.79 17.86 -21.61
CA VAL A 693 11.86 18.83 -20.50
C VAL A 693 10.91 20.00 -20.74
N VAL A 694 10.65 20.36 -22.00
CA VAL A 694 9.61 21.34 -22.34
C VAL A 694 8.25 20.85 -21.84
N ALA A 695 7.90 19.58 -22.06
CA ALA A 695 6.67 18.99 -21.50
C ALA A 695 6.66 18.96 -19.96
N LEU A 696 7.80 18.65 -19.32
CA LEU A 696 7.88 18.63 -17.86
C LEU A 696 7.64 20.02 -17.23
N LEU A 697 8.02 21.07 -17.94
CA LEU A 697 7.80 22.46 -17.53
C LEU A 697 6.44 23.03 -17.96
N GLN A 698 5.66 22.31 -18.78
CA GLN A 698 4.30 22.73 -19.13
C GLN A 698 3.42 22.72 -17.88
N GLY A 699 3.01 23.91 -17.43
CA GLY A 699 2.22 24.12 -16.21
C GLY A 699 3.01 24.66 -15.01
N ALA A 700 4.34 24.73 -15.10
CA ALA A 700 5.13 25.58 -14.22
C ALA A 700 5.02 27.03 -14.73
N ALA A 701 4.85 27.99 -13.81
CA ALA A 701 4.84 29.42 -14.15
C ALA A 701 6.28 29.88 -14.41
N CYS A 702 6.84 29.49 -15.56
CA CYS A 702 8.18 29.89 -15.99
C CYS A 702 8.08 31.08 -16.94
N GLU A 703 8.49 32.27 -16.50
CA GLU A 703 8.56 33.46 -17.35
C GLU A 703 10.02 33.87 -17.62
N THR A 704 10.92 33.53 -16.70
CA THR A 704 12.34 33.89 -16.72
C THR A 704 13.24 32.66 -16.67
N SER A 705 14.52 32.82 -17.04
CA SER A 705 15.55 31.78 -16.87
C SER A 705 15.69 31.34 -15.40
N ALA A 706 15.49 32.26 -14.46
CA ALA A 706 15.47 31.96 -13.03
C ALA A 706 14.34 30.99 -12.65
N ASP A 707 13.13 31.19 -13.18
CA ASP A 707 12.00 30.31 -12.91
C ASP A 707 12.23 28.90 -13.48
N VAL A 708 12.87 28.81 -14.64
CA VAL A 708 13.25 27.54 -15.28
C VAL A 708 14.24 26.77 -14.40
N VAL A 709 15.32 27.43 -13.97
CA VAL A 709 16.34 26.83 -13.09
C VAL A 709 15.70 26.39 -11.78
N ASP A 710 14.90 27.24 -11.13
CA ASP A 710 14.27 26.91 -9.85
C ASP A 710 13.25 25.78 -9.97
N SER A 711 12.51 25.72 -11.08
CA SER A 711 11.52 24.65 -11.32
C SER A 711 12.19 23.30 -11.50
N LEU A 712 13.27 23.23 -12.29
CA LEU A 712 14.04 22.00 -12.47
C LEU A 712 14.83 21.62 -11.20
N ALA A 713 15.40 22.60 -10.50
CA ALA A 713 16.07 22.36 -9.22
C ALA A 713 15.12 21.75 -8.18
N LYS A 714 13.88 22.27 -8.07
CA LYS A 714 12.84 21.70 -7.18
C LYS A 714 12.43 20.28 -7.55
N LEU A 715 12.53 19.91 -8.82
CA LEU A 715 12.23 18.54 -9.27
C LEU A 715 13.36 17.57 -8.88
N CYS A 716 14.61 18.01 -9.00
CA CYS A 716 15.79 17.15 -8.87
C CYS A 716 16.37 17.11 -7.45
N LEU A 717 16.36 18.23 -6.74
CA LEU A 717 17.16 18.42 -5.55
C LEU A 717 16.30 18.47 -4.28
N PRO A 718 16.72 17.80 -3.20
CA PRO A 718 15.99 17.81 -1.93
C PRO A 718 16.10 19.15 -1.19
N ARG A 719 17.07 20.00 -1.56
CA ARG A 719 17.33 21.30 -0.96
C ARG A 719 17.52 22.36 -2.04
N PRO A 720 17.20 23.63 -1.75
CA PRO A 720 17.47 24.73 -2.67
C PRO A 720 18.95 24.83 -3.03
N LEU A 721 19.22 25.32 -4.24
CA LEU A 721 20.58 25.62 -4.70
C LEU A 721 21.19 26.75 -3.87
N GLU A 722 22.51 26.67 -3.67
CA GLU A 722 23.30 27.80 -3.20
C GLU A 722 23.21 28.97 -4.20
N ALA A 723 23.20 30.21 -3.69
CA ALA A 723 22.99 31.41 -4.52
C ALA A 723 24.00 31.52 -5.68
N SER A 724 25.27 31.16 -5.44
CA SER A 724 26.35 31.16 -6.43
C SER A 724 26.05 30.19 -7.58
N LYS A 725 25.84 28.91 -7.27
CA LYS A 725 25.48 27.86 -8.25
C LYS A 725 24.19 28.17 -8.99
N ARG A 726 23.19 28.71 -8.28
CA ARG A 726 21.94 29.14 -8.90
C ARG A 726 22.19 30.22 -9.95
N GLN A 727 23.03 31.21 -9.66
CA GLN A 727 23.36 32.26 -10.61
C GLN A 727 24.09 31.72 -11.84
N GLU A 728 25.04 30.79 -11.68
CA GLU A 728 25.74 30.17 -12.81
C GLU A 728 24.79 29.43 -13.77
N LEU A 729 23.79 28.72 -13.25
CA LEU A 729 22.79 28.04 -14.07
C LEU A 729 21.82 29.02 -14.76
N ILE A 730 21.52 30.16 -14.12
CA ILE A 730 20.73 31.24 -14.73
C ILE A 730 21.52 31.86 -15.89
N ASP A 731 22.80 32.13 -15.68
CA ASP A 731 23.67 32.69 -16.71
C ASP A 731 23.83 31.72 -17.89
N TYR A 732 23.86 30.41 -17.64
CA TYR A 732 23.85 29.37 -18.68
C TYR A 732 22.56 29.37 -19.52
N THR A 733 21.43 29.74 -18.93
CA THR A 733 20.10 29.73 -19.57
C THR A 733 19.59 31.10 -19.99
N LYS A 734 20.40 32.16 -19.87
CA LYS A 734 19.99 33.54 -20.20
C LYS A 734 19.62 33.75 -21.67
N ASP A 735 20.19 32.95 -22.58
CA ASP A 735 19.97 33.04 -24.02
C ASP A 735 18.74 32.25 -24.49
N LEU A 736 17.97 31.64 -23.57
CA LEU A 736 16.72 30.96 -23.94
C LEU A 736 15.69 31.98 -24.42
N PRO A 737 14.98 31.71 -25.54
CA PRO A 737 13.90 32.57 -25.99
C PRO A 737 12.73 32.54 -25.00
N PRO A 738 11.81 33.53 -25.05
CA PRO A 738 10.61 33.53 -24.21
C PRO A 738 9.80 32.23 -24.34
N VAL A 739 9.17 31.79 -23.23
CA VAL A 739 8.42 30.52 -23.17
C VAL A 739 7.34 30.41 -24.24
N SER A 740 6.76 31.53 -24.67
CA SER A 740 5.80 31.59 -25.79
C SER A 740 6.35 31.05 -27.12
N GLN A 741 7.67 31.10 -27.33
CA GLN A 741 8.35 30.61 -28.52
C GLN A 741 8.82 29.15 -28.40
N TRP A 742 8.67 28.52 -27.23
CA TRP A 742 9.21 27.18 -27.00
C TRP A 742 8.51 26.11 -27.83
N THR A 743 7.22 26.30 -28.10
CA THR A 743 6.45 25.34 -28.90
C THR A 743 6.95 25.27 -30.35
N SER A 744 7.31 26.40 -30.95
CA SER A 744 7.80 26.45 -32.34
C SER A 744 9.27 26.04 -32.48
N GLN A 745 10.08 26.18 -31.42
CA GLN A 745 11.50 25.81 -31.38
C GLN A 745 11.80 24.62 -30.46
N ARG A 746 10.81 23.73 -30.26
CA ARG A 746 10.81 22.72 -29.20
C ARG A 746 12.05 21.84 -29.20
N GLU A 747 12.53 21.42 -30.37
CA GLU A 747 13.67 20.48 -30.45
C GLU A 747 14.98 21.12 -29.96
N THR A 748 15.31 22.32 -30.45
CA THR A 748 16.52 23.04 -30.05
C THR A 748 16.50 23.43 -28.57
N ILE A 749 15.35 23.91 -28.08
CA ILE A 749 15.19 24.31 -26.69
C ILE A 749 15.25 23.09 -25.76
N ASN A 750 14.63 21.98 -26.16
CA ASN A 750 14.66 20.76 -25.35
C ASN A 750 16.07 20.23 -25.16
N VAL A 751 16.95 20.31 -26.16
CA VAL A 751 18.37 19.93 -26.02
C VAL A 751 19.07 20.79 -24.96
N ARG A 752 18.91 22.12 -25.01
CA ARG A 752 19.46 23.04 -24.01
C ARG A 752 18.92 22.76 -22.60
N LEU A 753 17.64 22.46 -22.48
CA LEU A 753 17.02 22.12 -21.20
C LEU A 753 17.44 20.73 -20.68
N GLN A 754 17.69 19.76 -21.58
CA GLN A 754 18.31 18.50 -21.23
C GLN A 754 19.73 18.70 -20.71
N ASP A 755 20.52 19.60 -21.30
CA ASP A 755 21.85 19.93 -20.79
C ASP A 755 21.79 20.52 -19.37
N LEU A 756 20.86 21.45 -19.12
CA LEU A 756 20.61 21.97 -17.76
C LEU A 756 20.21 20.84 -16.78
N LEU A 757 19.33 19.95 -17.20
CA LEU A 757 18.91 18.81 -16.38
C LEU A 757 20.08 17.85 -16.10
N VAL A 758 20.96 17.60 -17.07
CA VAL A 758 22.21 16.83 -16.88
C VAL A 758 23.11 17.50 -15.86
N LEU A 759 23.28 18.83 -15.93
CA LEU A 759 24.07 19.58 -14.94
C LEU A 759 23.50 19.41 -13.53
N LEU A 760 22.20 19.62 -13.34
CA LEU A 760 21.51 19.46 -12.05
C LEU A 760 21.62 18.04 -11.49
N THR A 761 21.42 17.04 -12.35
CA THR A 761 21.43 15.63 -11.94
C THR A 761 22.84 15.05 -11.76
N SER A 762 23.86 15.73 -12.27
CA SER A 762 25.27 15.41 -12.03
C SER A 762 25.86 16.10 -10.79
N MET A 763 25.05 16.87 -10.05
CA MET A 763 25.50 17.51 -8.81
C MET A 763 25.59 16.51 -7.65
N PRO A 764 26.51 16.72 -6.69
CA PRO A 764 26.54 15.95 -5.45
C PRO A 764 25.20 15.95 -4.72
N GLU A 765 24.48 17.08 -4.72
CA GLU A 765 23.17 17.25 -4.10
C GLU A 765 22.11 16.30 -4.68
N TYR A 766 22.21 15.96 -5.97
CA TYR A 766 21.32 14.97 -6.59
C TYR A 766 21.55 13.54 -6.09
N GLN A 767 22.70 13.26 -5.49
CA GLN A 767 22.98 11.93 -4.93
C GLN A 767 22.24 11.68 -3.62
N PHE A 768 21.61 12.70 -3.04
CA PHE A 768 20.89 12.62 -1.77
C PHE A 768 19.37 12.68 -1.96
N GLN A 769 18.63 12.12 -1.00
CA GLN A 769 17.17 12.16 -0.88
C GLN A 769 16.72 12.41 0.56
#